data_AF-A0A7V2HER8-F1
#
_entry.id   AF-A0A7V2HER8-F1
#
_cell.length_a   1.000
_cell.length_b   1.000
_cell.length_c   1.000
_cell.angle_alpha   90.00
_cell.angle_beta   90.00
_cell.angle_gamma   90.00
#
_symmetry.space_group_name_H-M   'P 1'
#
loop_
_entity.id
_entity.type
_entity.pdbx_description
1 polymer ?
#
loop_
_entity_poly.entity_id
_entity_poly.type
_entity_poly.pdbx_seq_one_letter_code
_entity_poly.pdbx_strand_id
1 'polypeptide(L)'
;MRLKFPQANQVVTGTVDLTLTSTPATIWAVDYSLGNQRLGRTASAPFSLRWNSASQPDGTSRVRMQAYDFMGRLLASDEVAVVLRNFANAASVTGLSDTRMSGTVPLTLNATDSRYFPAYWMMFIDGEQTALRFTDQAGVRTNRVTESLDTTKFPNGRSEFHFMFHSNTFGQPSVQNYSFRGMVTRTVEFDNGRVVMEIAPDYQHIYLRPGETVSVGCWRQYTNLDRDRCPGPRYTVADPAVASIAADGSLTARAAGFTTVTVSDGAKSAQAYVWVAATGAVPNFGAFLVAPFALEPQHLRDASMLAEARRAGVNTVGRGIYLNPLSLETPIEKFRADFDGVVMPDVEFARANGFRLLGSGDDICRRIGVEAWRTLNWRHGQQAVQYAIQRLASTGIVAGIEMVDEASALWGLHPVPAGRIGEPRSFVSISCLREICRVNWPDILNNEFHDPVSNGTAFALTGVPALETPPGTVYRIQNLRADGFDFAPGRRSGIIGQTFTAANSPALTYHWFAKADTCGGVPCNPPVPNDALQRISSWARSAASIPLSWPALGISLPFVQRNWMGKGSLSDYASHFWDSNQQRVTYIHGKGVRENVNSMLSAFYGRQPLMQLDRPQMLLQGINGPAYIKRTAAGVVGYTPPTDEFLHPGNQPRAIAAGIYAAAAAGAAGVRLYQFETPANTKARAGGVGAGHQTGAGPSNGEVANWRAMSYAANVLTKVLQPYLLGSAITSPGLGRNIVTGARSSPAGRMLSVTNAWDGARTLRFDLRPYALGGEYAVYRVSETGIQTAAGTRLDEEVNLGPGETAVYVFPSTGTAGLETVEFAPAGLASGSKAALRYGYVYGDHAELFGGAVDCTLPCPVKIDRRIGDVYYQLTVVNSAGNIIQRLPRALWNGLPRVTIATK
;
A
#
# COMPACT_ATOMS: atom_id res chain seq x y z
N MET A 1 -0.14 -39.84 -4.59
CA MET A 1 0.47 -38.66 -3.96
C MET A 1 -0.55 -38.02 -3.04
N ARG A 2 -0.28 -38.06 -1.73
CA ARG A 2 -1.10 -37.48 -0.66
C ARG A 2 -0.20 -36.97 0.46
N LEU A 3 -0.68 -36.05 1.29
CA LEU A 3 0.00 -35.68 2.52
C LEU A 3 0.08 -36.91 3.44
N LYS A 4 1.29 -37.25 3.87
CA LYS A 4 1.55 -38.28 4.88
C LYS A 4 1.49 -37.69 6.29
N PHE A 5 2.05 -36.49 6.43
CA PHE A 5 2.02 -35.73 7.67
C PHE A 5 1.83 -34.25 7.36
N PRO A 6 1.02 -33.52 8.16
CA PRO A 6 0.19 -34.01 9.26
C PRO A 6 -0.98 -34.90 8.78
N GLN A 7 -1.53 -35.72 9.68
CA GLN A 7 -2.72 -36.52 9.43
C GLN A 7 -4.01 -35.70 9.61
N ALA A 8 -5.13 -36.18 9.07
CA ALA A 8 -6.42 -35.51 9.20
C ALA A 8 -6.83 -35.35 10.67
N ASN A 9 -7.22 -34.13 11.02
CA ASN A 9 -7.59 -33.65 12.35
C ASN A 9 -6.48 -33.77 13.40
N GLN A 10 -5.23 -33.98 13.00
CA GLN A 10 -4.11 -34.01 13.92
C GLN A 10 -3.95 -32.63 14.60
N VAL A 11 -3.70 -32.66 15.91
CA VAL A 11 -3.31 -31.47 16.66
C VAL A 11 -1.85 -31.14 16.37
N VAL A 12 -1.60 -29.91 15.93
CA VAL A 12 -0.30 -29.44 15.47
C VAL A 12 0.14 -28.23 16.30
N THR A 13 1.37 -28.29 16.81
CA THR A 13 2.00 -27.22 17.59
C THR A 13 3.47 -27.06 17.20
N GLY A 14 4.02 -25.84 17.27
CA GLY A 14 5.44 -25.60 17.02
C GLY A 14 5.86 -25.90 15.58
N THR A 15 6.96 -26.64 15.38
CA THR A 15 7.47 -26.95 14.04
C THR A 15 7.01 -28.32 13.56
N VAL A 16 6.56 -28.39 12.31
CA VAL A 16 5.93 -29.55 11.65
C VAL A 16 6.56 -29.76 10.28
N ASP A 17 6.94 -31.00 9.97
CA ASP A 17 7.46 -31.37 8.65
C ASP A 17 6.33 -31.90 7.75
N LEU A 18 5.98 -31.13 6.73
CA LEU A 18 4.98 -31.53 5.74
C LEU A 18 5.61 -32.54 4.78
N THR A 19 5.09 -33.77 4.76
CA THR A 19 5.67 -34.88 3.98
C THR A 19 4.62 -35.58 3.12
N LEU A 20 5.07 -36.23 2.05
CA LEU A 20 4.20 -36.95 1.10
C LEU A 20 4.27 -38.47 1.28
N THR A 21 3.20 -39.17 0.92
CA THR A 21 3.12 -40.65 0.94
C THR A 21 3.95 -41.32 -0.15
N SER A 22 4.17 -40.61 -1.26
CA SER A 22 4.92 -41.07 -2.43
C SER A 22 5.51 -39.87 -3.15
N THR A 23 6.70 -40.05 -3.74
CA THR A 23 7.40 -39.04 -4.51
C THR A 23 7.78 -39.59 -5.89
N PRO A 24 6.81 -39.82 -6.80
CA PRO A 24 7.10 -40.28 -8.16
C PRO A 24 8.11 -39.38 -8.85
N ALA A 25 8.94 -39.96 -9.73
CA ALA A 25 9.95 -39.23 -10.49
C ALA A 25 9.35 -38.20 -11.47
N THR A 26 8.04 -38.19 -11.68
CA THR A 26 7.32 -37.19 -12.49
C THR A 26 7.09 -35.86 -11.77
N ILE A 27 7.20 -35.81 -10.43
CA ILE A 27 7.02 -34.57 -9.67
C ILE A 27 8.21 -33.65 -9.92
N TRP A 28 7.92 -32.45 -10.39
CA TRP A 28 8.93 -31.40 -10.52
C TRP A 28 8.99 -30.51 -9.27
N ALA A 29 7.84 -30.09 -8.75
CA ALA A 29 7.75 -29.32 -7.51
C ALA A 29 6.43 -29.55 -6.79
N VAL A 30 6.41 -29.19 -5.52
CA VAL A 30 5.24 -29.25 -4.65
C VAL A 30 5.07 -27.91 -3.95
N ASP A 31 3.92 -27.27 -4.12
CA ASP A 31 3.53 -26.13 -3.30
C ASP A 31 2.77 -26.61 -2.07
N TYR A 32 3.09 -26.00 -0.93
CA TYR A 32 2.35 -26.16 0.30
C TYR A 32 1.70 -24.83 0.70
N SER A 33 0.47 -24.93 1.17
CA SER A 33 -0.31 -23.78 1.61
C SER A 33 -1.17 -24.12 2.82
N LEU A 34 -1.54 -23.10 3.59
CA LEU A 34 -2.55 -23.15 4.64
C LEU A 34 -3.72 -22.27 4.17
N GLY A 35 -4.83 -22.87 3.73
CA GLY A 35 -5.80 -22.15 2.91
C GLY A 35 -5.16 -21.63 1.62
N ASN A 36 -5.31 -20.35 1.30
CA ASN A 36 -4.62 -19.66 0.20
C ASN A 36 -3.32 -18.97 0.64
N GLN A 37 -2.93 -19.06 1.92
CA GLN A 37 -1.62 -18.59 2.36
C GLN A 37 -0.55 -19.60 1.94
N ARG A 38 0.39 -19.17 1.10
CA ARG A 38 1.54 -20.01 0.72
C ARG A 38 2.46 -20.22 1.93
N LEU A 39 2.79 -21.47 2.22
CA LEU A 39 3.79 -21.84 3.22
C LEU A 39 5.18 -21.98 2.60
N GLY A 40 5.25 -22.51 1.37
CA GLY A 40 6.50 -22.68 0.64
C GLY A 40 6.35 -23.59 -0.56
N ARG A 41 7.43 -23.75 -1.33
CA ARG A 41 7.55 -24.71 -2.43
C ARG A 41 8.79 -25.56 -2.23
N THR A 42 8.70 -26.83 -2.58
CA THR A 42 9.84 -27.75 -2.62
C THR A 42 10.01 -28.24 -4.05
N ALA A 43 11.26 -28.34 -4.52
CA ALA A 43 11.56 -28.69 -5.90
C ALA A 43 12.37 -29.99 -6.02
N SER A 44 12.72 -30.65 -4.91
CA SER A 44 13.49 -31.89 -4.88
C SER A 44 12.89 -32.90 -3.92
N ALA A 45 12.94 -34.19 -4.28
CA ALA A 45 12.60 -35.29 -3.38
C ALA A 45 13.54 -35.28 -2.16
N PRO A 46 13.04 -35.53 -0.93
CA PRO A 46 11.71 -36.06 -0.57
C PRO A 46 10.54 -35.04 -0.51
N PHE A 47 10.65 -33.87 -1.16
CA PHE A 47 9.62 -32.81 -1.24
C PHE A 47 9.07 -32.35 0.12
N SER A 48 9.86 -32.45 1.19
CA SER A 48 9.45 -32.09 2.55
C SER A 48 9.57 -30.58 2.79
N LEU A 49 8.55 -29.98 3.42
CA LEU A 49 8.59 -28.57 3.86
C LEU A 49 8.50 -28.49 5.39
N ARG A 50 9.49 -27.87 6.02
CA ARG A 50 9.45 -27.56 7.45
C ARG A 50 8.65 -26.28 7.69
N TRP A 51 7.55 -26.38 8.44
CA TRP A 51 6.63 -25.29 8.72
C TRP A 51 6.53 -25.04 10.23
N ASN A 52 6.70 -23.79 10.66
CA ASN A 52 6.44 -23.38 12.04
C ASN A 52 4.97 -22.97 12.21
N SER A 53 4.13 -23.89 12.69
CA SER A 53 2.72 -23.64 12.97
C SER A 53 2.49 -22.64 14.09
N ALA A 54 3.49 -22.38 14.96
CA ALA A 54 3.39 -21.39 16.03
C ALA A 54 3.26 -19.95 15.53
N SER A 55 3.58 -19.72 14.25
CA SER A 55 3.26 -18.47 13.58
C SER A 55 1.73 -18.25 13.50
N GLN A 56 0.94 -19.30 13.36
CA GLN A 56 -0.49 -19.21 13.10
C GLN A 56 -1.37 -19.18 14.37
N PRO A 57 -2.57 -18.57 14.30
CA PRO A 57 -3.57 -18.65 15.36
C PRO A 57 -4.09 -20.09 15.54
N ASP A 58 -4.65 -20.35 16.72
CA ASP A 58 -5.30 -21.63 17.01
C ASP A 58 -6.61 -21.80 16.24
N GLY A 59 -6.96 -23.05 15.95
CA GLY A 59 -8.21 -23.41 15.29
C GLY A 59 -8.03 -24.40 14.15
N THR A 60 -9.14 -24.73 13.50
CA THR A 60 -9.12 -25.69 12.38
C THR A 60 -8.63 -25.01 11.10
N SER A 61 -7.51 -25.47 10.56
CA SER A 61 -6.99 -25.00 9.26
C SER A 61 -6.82 -26.18 8.31
N ARG A 62 -6.69 -25.92 7.01
CA ARG A 62 -6.43 -26.96 6.01
C ARG A 62 -5.06 -26.76 5.37
N VAL A 63 -4.16 -27.73 5.57
CA VAL A 63 -2.88 -27.80 4.88
C VAL A 63 -3.11 -28.43 3.51
N ARG A 64 -2.82 -27.70 2.45
CA ARG A 64 -2.92 -28.17 1.08
C ARG A 64 -1.54 -28.42 0.51
N MET A 65 -1.43 -29.51 -0.25
CA MET A 65 -0.34 -29.73 -1.19
C MET A 65 -0.86 -29.70 -2.64
N GLN A 66 -0.04 -29.17 -3.54
CA GLN A 66 -0.24 -29.26 -4.99
C GLN A 66 1.07 -29.68 -5.64
N ALA A 67 1.09 -30.85 -6.27
CA ALA A 67 2.24 -31.39 -6.98
C ALA A 67 2.11 -31.07 -8.47
N TYR A 68 3.19 -30.58 -9.05
CA TYR A 68 3.24 -30.15 -10.44
C TYR A 68 4.23 -30.99 -11.23
N ASP A 69 3.92 -31.21 -12.51
CA ASP A 69 4.83 -31.83 -13.45
C ASP A 69 5.89 -30.84 -13.96
N PHE A 70 6.80 -31.34 -14.78
CA PHE A 70 7.86 -30.57 -15.41
C PHE A 70 7.37 -29.46 -16.35
N MET A 71 6.10 -29.46 -16.79
CA MET A 71 5.47 -28.38 -17.55
C MET A 71 4.74 -27.35 -16.66
N GLY A 72 4.65 -27.61 -15.35
CA GLY A 72 3.90 -26.78 -14.41
C GLY A 72 2.40 -27.11 -14.35
N ARG A 73 1.97 -28.24 -14.90
CA ARG A 73 0.59 -28.72 -14.82
C ARG A 73 0.37 -29.46 -13.50
N LEU A 74 -0.81 -29.30 -12.90
CA LEU A 74 -1.17 -29.97 -11.66
C LEU A 74 -1.28 -31.50 -11.89
N LEU A 75 -0.45 -32.28 -11.21
CA LEU A 75 -0.49 -33.75 -11.22
C LEU A 75 -1.44 -34.31 -10.15
N ALA A 76 -1.35 -33.72 -8.97
CA ALA A 76 -2.14 -34.13 -7.82
C ALA A 76 -2.31 -32.96 -6.86
N SER A 77 -3.43 -32.95 -6.16
CA SER A 77 -3.64 -32.08 -5.01
C SER A 77 -4.26 -32.90 -3.90
N ASP A 78 -3.85 -32.60 -2.68
CA ASP A 78 -4.41 -33.18 -1.47
C ASP A 78 -4.51 -32.10 -0.40
N GLU A 79 -5.49 -32.24 0.48
CA GLU A 79 -5.77 -31.24 1.49
C GLU A 79 -6.23 -31.93 2.78
N VAL A 80 -5.52 -31.63 3.86
CA VAL A 80 -5.72 -32.26 5.16
C VAL A 80 -6.10 -31.20 6.18
N ALA A 81 -7.23 -31.43 6.85
CA ALA A 81 -7.62 -30.61 7.99
C ALA A 81 -6.69 -30.89 9.18
N VAL A 82 -6.26 -29.85 9.87
CA VAL A 82 -5.43 -29.91 11.08
C VAL A 82 -5.99 -28.97 12.15
N VAL A 83 -5.70 -29.27 13.41
CA VAL A 83 -6.10 -28.42 14.53
C VAL A 83 -4.85 -27.75 15.08
N LEU A 84 -4.73 -26.45 14.87
CA LEU A 84 -3.63 -25.65 15.41
C LEU A 84 -3.92 -25.32 16.87
N ARG A 85 -2.97 -25.58 17.76
CA ARG A 85 -3.12 -25.38 19.20
C ARG A 85 -1.84 -24.86 19.85
N ASN A 86 -1.41 -23.67 19.43
CA ASN A 86 -0.22 -22.99 19.92
C ASN A 86 -0.47 -22.16 21.18
N PHE A 87 -1.72 -21.68 21.40
CA PHE A 87 -2.05 -20.68 22.42
C PHE A 87 -3.20 -21.11 23.37
N ALA A 88 -3.63 -22.37 23.32
CA ALA A 88 -4.75 -22.91 24.09
C ALA A 88 -6.11 -22.21 23.84
N ASN A 89 -6.30 -21.73 22.62
CA ASN A 89 -7.59 -21.25 22.10
C ASN A 89 -8.18 -22.29 21.14
N ALA A 90 -9.42 -22.08 20.69
CA ALA A 90 -10.00 -22.87 19.60
C ALA A 90 -10.94 -22.02 18.75
N ALA A 91 -11.01 -22.35 17.46
CA ALA A 91 -11.98 -21.83 16.51
C ALA A 91 -12.48 -22.98 15.62
N SER A 92 -13.78 -23.02 15.35
CA SER A 92 -14.41 -23.96 14.44
C SER A 92 -15.63 -23.35 13.75
N VAL A 93 -16.06 -23.95 12.64
CA VAL A 93 -17.23 -23.52 11.87
C VAL A 93 -18.10 -24.72 11.54
N THR A 94 -19.42 -24.54 11.66
CA THR A 94 -20.45 -25.50 11.27
C THR A 94 -21.33 -24.89 10.18
N GLY A 95 -21.83 -25.72 9.26
CA GLY A 95 -22.65 -25.28 8.12
C GLY A 95 -21.88 -25.15 6.80
N LEU A 96 -20.54 -25.20 6.83
CA LEU A 96 -19.75 -25.38 5.61
C LEU A 96 -19.77 -26.84 5.17
N SER A 97 -20.12 -27.07 3.91
CA SER A 97 -20.00 -28.37 3.26
C SER A 97 -18.70 -28.47 2.46
N ASP A 98 -18.13 -29.68 2.41
CA ASP A 98 -17.07 -30.02 1.46
C ASP A 98 -17.64 -30.34 0.06
N THR A 99 -18.97 -30.31 -0.11
CA THR A 99 -19.68 -30.37 -1.40
C THR A 99 -19.93 -28.97 -1.97
N ARG A 100 -20.42 -28.90 -3.22
CA ARG A 100 -20.86 -27.66 -3.85
C ARG A 100 -21.93 -26.94 -3.02
N MET A 101 -21.66 -25.69 -2.68
CA MET A 101 -22.58 -24.79 -1.99
C MET A 101 -23.21 -23.81 -2.99
N SER A 102 -24.45 -23.40 -2.71
CA SER A 102 -25.24 -22.55 -3.60
C SER A 102 -26.19 -21.66 -2.79
N GLY A 103 -26.50 -20.48 -3.32
CA GLY A 103 -27.40 -19.51 -2.68
C GLY A 103 -26.86 -18.96 -1.36
N THR A 104 -27.76 -18.73 -0.41
CA THR A 104 -27.43 -18.25 0.94
C THR A 104 -27.26 -19.43 1.90
N VAL A 105 -26.08 -19.55 2.49
CA VAL A 105 -25.71 -20.64 3.40
C VAL A 105 -25.60 -20.11 4.84
N PRO A 106 -26.38 -20.64 5.80
CA PRO A 106 -26.24 -20.29 7.21
C PRO A 106 -25.01 -20.97 7.82
N LEU A 107 -24.19 -20.18 8.50
CA LEU A 107 -22.96 -20.62 9.14
C LEU A 107 -23.04 -20.35 10.64
N THR A 108 -22.48 -21.26 11.42
CA THR A 108 -22.23 -21.07 12.84
C THR A 108 -20.73 -21.01 13.07
N LEU A 109 -20.23 -19.88 13.56
CA LEU A 109 -18.83 -19.71 13.98
C LEU A 109 -18.75 -19.94 15.49
N ASN A 110 -17.81 -20.77 15.93
CA ASN A 110 -17.57 -21.05 17.33
C ASN A 110 -16.12 -20.69 17.70
N ALA A 111 -15.92 -20.15 18.89
CA ALA A 111 -14.59 -19.85 19.42
C ALA A 111 -14.53 -20.04 20.93
N THR A 112 -13.36 -20.43 21.41
CA THR A 112 -13.03 -20.43 22.84
C THR A 112 -11.68 -19.79 23.04
N ASP A 113 -11.59 -18.94 24.05
CA ASP A 113 -10.35 -18.36 24.53
C ASP A 113 -10.24 -18.68 26.03
N SER A 114 -9.09 -19.22 26.43
CA SER A 114 -8.88 -19.68 27.81
C SER A 114 -8.60 -18.54 28.79
N ARG A 115 -8.26 -17.34 28.28
CA ARG A 115 -7.85 -16.18 29.07
C ARG A 115 -8.80 -15.00 28.94
N TYR A 116 -9.47 -14.87 27.80
CA TYR A 116 -10.30 -13.73 27.44
C TYR A 116 -11.64 -14.17 26.85
N PHE A 117 -12.45 -13.20 26.43
CA PHE A 117 -13.77 -13.46 25.84
C PHE A 117 -13.79 -13.12 24.33
N PRO A 118 -14.25 -14.02 23.44
CA PRO A 118 -14.42 -13.73 22.01
C PRO A 118 -15.36 -12.54 21.76
N ALA A 119 -14.78 -11.41 21.42
CA ALA A 119 -15.46 -10.11 21.35
C ALA A 119 -15.80 -9.71 19.91
N TYR A 120 -15.02 -10.23 18.96
CA TYR A 120 -14.95 -9.66 17.64
C TYR A 120 -14.70 -10.75 16.60
N TRP A 121 -15.51 -10.78 15.54
CA TRP A 121 -15.57 -11.88 14.58
C TRP A 121 -15.59 -11.35 13.15
N MET A 122 -14.76 -11.93 12.28
CA MET A 122 -14.65 -11.53 10.88
C MET A 122 -14.69 -12.74 9.97
N MET A 123 -15.40 -12.61 8.84
CA MET A 123 -15.51 -13.66 7.82
C MET A 123 -15.12 -13.09 6.46
N PHE A 124 -14.36 -13.85 5.69
CA PHE A 124 -13.86 -13.48 4.37
C PHE A 124 -14.04 -14.61 3.37
N ILE A 125 -14.27 -14.23 2.11
CA ILE A 125 -14.18 -15.09 0.93
C ILE A 125 -13.18 -14.49 -0.05
N ASP A 126 -12.12 -15.21 -0.41
CA ASP A 126 -11.05 -14.73 -1.30
C ASP A 126 -10.52 -13.32 -0.92
N GLY A 127 -10.42 -13.06 0.38
CA GLY A 127 -9.98 -11.78 0.95
C GLY A 127 -11.03 -10.68 1.03
N GLU A 128 -12.21 -10.88 0.43
CA GLU A 128 -13.34 -9.97 0.60
C GLU A 128 -14.07 -10.26 1.91
N GLN A 129 -14.18 -9.24 2.78
CA GLN A 129 -14.89 -9.38 4.04
C GLN A 129 -16.41 -9.51 3.80
N THR A 130 -16.99 -10.64 4.16
CA THR A 130 -18.40 -10.96 3.98
C THR A 130 -19.24 -10.76 5.25
N ALA A 131 -18.63 -10.86 6.43
CA ALA A 131 -19.31 -10.58 7.69
C ALA A 131 -18.38 -9.99 8.74
N LEU A 132 -18.97 -9.23 9.66
CA LEU A 132 -18.34 -8.60 10.80
C LEU A 132 -19.31 -8.56 11.97
N ARG A 133 -18.89 -9.01 13.14
CA ARG A 133 -19.72 -8.94 14.34
C ARG A 133 -18.91 -8.56 15.58
N PHE A 134 -19.40 -7.56 16.31
CA PHE A 134 -18.97 -7.21 17.66
C PHE A 134 -19.97 -7.78 18.66
N THR A 135 -19.54 -8.71 19.50
CA THR A 135 -20.38 -9.32 20.55
C THR A 135 -20.28 -8.52 21.84
N ASP A 136 -19.10 -7.99 22.15
CA ASP A 136 -18.84 -7.18 23.34
C ASP A 136 -19.53 -5.82 23.33
N GLN A 137 -19.47 -5.08 22.20
CA GLN A 137 -20.14 -3.78 22.03
C GLN A 137 -21.66 -3.92 22.10
N ALA A 138 -22.19 -5.10 21.78
CA ALA A 138 -23.59 -5.44 21.94
C ALA A 138 -23.95 -5.89 23.37
N GLY A 139 -22.99 -5.94 24.29
CA GLY A 139 -23.17 -6.48 25.64
C GLY A 139 -23.42 -7.99 25.68
N VAL A 140 -23.16 -8.70 24.57
CA VAL A 140 -23.46 -10.13 24.42
C VAL A 140 -22.22 -10.96 24.70
N ARG A 141 -22.28 -11.76 25.76
CA ARG A 141 -21.24 -12.74 26.10
C ARG A 141 -21.56 -14.10 25.46
N THR A 142 -21.13 -14.31 24.22
CA THR A 142 -21.26 -15.57 23.48
C THR A 142 -19.93 -16.14 22.95
N ASN A 143 -19.79 -17.47 22.96
CA ASN A 143 -18.72 -18.22 22.30
C ASN A 143 -19.11 -18.66 20.87
N ARG A 144 -20.26 -18.19 20.39
CA ARG A 144 -20.88 -18.61 19.13
C ARG A 144 -21.61 -17.45 18.45
N VAL A 145 -21.45 -17.33 17.14
CA VAL A 145 -22.20 -16.39 16.30
C VAL A 145 -22.74 -17.08 15.05
N THR A 146 -23.90 -16.63 14.57
CA THR A 146 -24.53 -17.13 13.34
C THR A 146 -24.43 -16.06 12.27
N GLU A 147 -23.94 -16.43 11.10
CA GLU A 147 -23.73 -15.56 9.95
C GLU A 147 -24.28 -16.21 8.68
N SER A 148 -24.63 -15.42 7.66
CA SER A 148 -25.08 -15.93 6.37
C SER A 148 -24.05 -15.65 5.27
N LEU A 149 -23.64 -16.68 4.55
CA LEU A 149 -22.78 -16.56 3.37
C LEU A 149 -23.64 -16.56 2.10
N ASP A 150 -23.69 -15.43 1.40
CA ASP A 150 -24.28 -15.35 0.07
C ASP A 150 -23.24 -15.74 -1.00
N THR A 151 -23.33 -16.98 -1.48
CA THR A 151 -22.38 -17.53 -2.46
C THR A 151 -22.58 -16.93 -3.85
N THR A 152 -23.73 -16.33 -4.15
CA THR A 152 -24.03 -15.73 -5.47
C THR A 152 -23.17 -14.50 -5.76
N LYS A 153 -22.49 -13.97 -4.76
CA LYS A 153 -21.55 -12.85 -4.89
C LYS A 153 -20.18 -13.27 -5.42
N PHE A 154 -19.91 -14.55 -5.59
CA PHE A 154 -18.59 -15.07 -5.97
C PHE A 154 -18.68 -15.97 -7.21
N PRO A 155 -17.60 -16.10 -7.99
CA PRO A 155 -17.59 -17.01 -9.14
C PRO A 155 -17.76 -18.47 -8.68
N ASN A 156 -18.34 -19.28 -9.55
CA ASN A 156 -18.40 -20.73 -9.38
C ASN A 156 -16.98 -21.30 -9.34
N GLY A 157 -16.85 -22.43 -8.65
CA GLY A 157 -15.58 -23.09 -8.42
C GLY A 157 -15.03 -22.81 -7.02
N ARG A 158 -13.72 -23.00 -6.87
CA ARG A 158 -13.05 -22.98 -5.57
C ARG A 158 -12.81 -21.55 -5.09
N SER A 159 -13.18 -21.29 -3.84
CA SER A 159 -12.85 -20.05 -3.12
C SER A 159 -12.26 -20.39 -1.74
N GLU A 160 -11.46 -19.50 -1.18
CA GLU A 160 -11.05 -19.59 0.22
C GLU A 160 -12.12 -19.00 1.12
N PHE A 161 -12.58 -19.80 2.06
CA PHE A 161 -13.28 -19.33 3.24
C PHE A 161 -12.29 -19.12 4.38
N HIS A 162 -12.44 -17.98 5.04
CA HIS A 162 -11.64 -17.64 6.19
C HIS A 162 -12.54 -17.01 7.25
N PHE A 163 -12.41 -17.40 8.51
CA PHE A 163 -12.91 -16.58 9.62
C PHE A 163 -11.87 -16.48 10.73
N MET A 164 -11.88 -15.37 11.45
CA MET A 164 -11.05 -15.17 12.62
C MET A 164 -11.81 -14.48 13.75
N PHE A 165 -11.32 -14.64 14.97
CA PHE A 165 -11.84 -13.94 16.13
C PHE A 165 -10.74 -13.31 16.98
N HIS A 166 -11.10 -12.20 17.62
CA HIS A 166 -10.30 -11.55 18.64
C HIS A 166 -11.05 -11.58 19.97
N SER A 167 -10.27 -11.48 21.06
CA SER A 167 -10.82 -11.43 22.40
C SER A 167 -10.33 -10.22 23.18
N ASN A 168 -11.11 -9.83 24.20
CA ASN A 168 -10.75 -8.79 25.17
C ASN A 168 -11.22 -9.16 26.59
N THR A 169 -10.95 -8.26 27.54
CA THR A 169 -11.53 -8.30 28.89
C THR A 169 -12.95 -7.74 28.83
N PHE A 170 -13.95 -8.60 28.99
CA PHE A 170 -15.36 -8.21 28.86
C PHE A 170 -15.73 -7.09 29.85
N GLY A 171 -16.46 -6.05 29.40
CA GLY A 171 -16.99 -4.99 30.27
C GLY A 171 -16.04 -3.84 30.59
N GLN A 172 -14.87 -3.74 29.97
CA GLN A 172 -13.97 -2.59 30.06
C GLN A 172 -14.19 -1.66 28.84
N PRO A 173 -14.84 -0.49 28.99
CA PRO A 173 -15.10 0.43 27.89
C PRO A 173 -13.87 1.30 27.61
N SER A 174 -12.80 0.72 27.08
CA SER A 174 -11.74 1.48 26.39
C SER A 174 -10.68 0.53 25.82
N VAL A 175 -10.48 0.58 24.50
CA VAL A 175 -9.19 0.48 23.76
C VAL A 175 -8.14 -0.57 24.22
N GLN A 176 -8.51 -1.61 24.96
CA GLN A 176 -7.59 -2.73 25.23
C GLN A 176 -7.51 -3.59 23.98
N ASN A 177 -6.41 -3.38 23.25
CA ASN A 177 -5.94 -4.11 22.06
C ASN A 177 -6.62 -5.48 21.85
N TYR A 178 -7.58 -5.53 20.92
CA TYR A 178 -8.13 -6.79 20.41
C TYR A 178 -6.96 -7.64 19.89
N SER A 179 -6.56 -8.66 20.63
CA SER A 179 -5.49 -9.55 20.17
C SER A 179 -6.09 -10.64 19.28
N PHE A 180 -5.34 -11.08 18.27
CA PHE A 180 -5.69 -12.25 17.47
C PHE A 180 -5.65 -13.50 18.36
N ARG A 181 -6.72 -14.32 18.34
CA ARG A 181 -6.84 -15.46 19.26
C ARG A 181 -7.06 -16.79 18.56
N GLY A 182 -7.80 -16.81 17.46
CA GLY A 182 -7.96 -18.01 16.66
C GLY A 182 -8.60 -17.76 15.30
N MET A 183 -8.53 -18.78 14.45
CA MET A 183 -8.84 -18.69 13.03
C MET A 183 -9.29 -20.04 12.48
N VAL A 184 -10.12 -19.99 11.44
CA VAL A 184 -10.36 -21.12 10.56
C VAL A 184 -10.10 -20.73 9.12
N THR A 185 -9.32 -21.56 8.42
CA THR A 185 -9.19 -21.51 6.96
C THR A 185 -9.73 -22.79 6.33
N ARG A 186 -10.54 -22.63 5.28
CA ARG A 186 -11.09 -23.73 4.51
C ARG A 186 -11.18 -23.34 3.05
N THR A 187 -11.19 -24.33 2.17
CA THR A 187 -11.62 -24.12 0.80
C THR A 187 -13.01 -24.66 0.61
N VAL A 188 -13.77 -23.89 -0.15
CA VAL A 188 -15.18 -24.11 -0.43
C VAL A 188 -15.37 -24.13 -1.94
N GLU A 189 -16.35 -24.88 -2.42
CA GLU A 189 -16.73 -24.91 -3.83
C GLU A 189 -18.12 -24.31 -4.00
N PHE A 190 -18.23 -23.29 -4.84
CA PHE A 190 -19.52 -22.67 -5.17
C PHE A 190 -20.03 -23.18 -6.51
N ASP A 191 -21.33 -23.45 -6.58
CA ASP A 191 -22.04 -23.73 -7.82
C ASP A 191 -23.42 -23.08 -7.78
N ASN A 192 -23.48 -21.86 -8.30
CA ASN A 192 -24.71 -21.09 -8.43
C ASN A 192 -25.30 -21.18 -9.83
N GLY A 193 -24.78 -22.06 -10.71
CA GLY A 193 -25.13 -22.02 -12.13
C GLY A 193 -24.82 -20.65 -12.74
N ARG A 194 -25.81 -20.05 -13.43
CA ARG A 194 -25.69 -18.73 -14.07
C ARG A 194 -26.54 -17.69 -13.34
N VAL A 195 -25.98 -17.08 -12.30
CA VAL A 195 -26.62 -16.01 -11.51
C VAL A 195 -25.83 -14.72 -11.64
N VAL A 196 -26.50 -13.55 -11.68
CA VAL A 196 -25.82 -12.25 -11.74
C VAL A 196 -25.05 -12.03 -10.45
N MET A 197 -23.73 -12.10 -10.55
CA MET A 197 -22.79 -11.91 -9.45
C MET A 197 -22.62 -10.42 -9.14
N GLU A 198 -22.34 -9.64 -10.18
CA GLU A 198 -22.08 -8.21 -10.09
C GLU A 198 -22.30 -7.52 -11.44
N ILE A 199 -22.07 -6.20 -11.44
CA ILE A 199 -21.99 -5.41 -12.67
C ILE A 199 -20.65 -4.70 -12.76
N ALA A 200 -20.20 -4.44 -13.98
CA ALA A 200 -19.01 -3.65 -14.28
C ALA A 200 -19.36 -2.56 -15.30
N PRO A 201 -19.03 -1.28 -15.07
CA PRO A 201 -19.11 -0.26 -16.11
C PRO A 201 -18.19 -0.62 -17.28
N ASP A 202 -18.42 -0.07 -18.47
CA ASP A 202 -17.51 -0.24 -19.61
C ASP A 202 -16.08 0.23 -19.29
N TYR A 203 -15.95 1.25 -18.45
CA TYR A 203 -14.68 1.85 -18.06
C TYR A 203 -14.51 1.90 -16.55
N GLN A 204 -13.30 1.61 -16.07
CA GLN A 204 -12.92 1.87 -14.68
C GLN A 204 -12.43 3.32 -14.52
N HIS A 205 -11.54 3.76 -15.41
CA HIS A 205 -11.09 5.15 -15.49
C HIS A 205 -11.52 5.79 -16.79
N ILE A 206 -12.06 7.00 -16.70
CA ILE A 206 -12.47 7.83 -17.82
C ILE A 206 -11.68 9.14 -17.75
N TYR A 207 -11.01 9.50 -18.83
CA TYR A 207 -10.26 10.75 -18.96
C TYR A 207 -10.83 11.53 -20.15
N LEU A 208 -11.31 12.74 -19.87
CA LEU A 208 -11.95 13.60 -20.86
C LEU A 208 -11.40 15.03 -20.78
N ARG A 209 -11.48 15.75 -21.89
CA ARG A 209 -11.34 17.21 -21.91
C ARG A 209 -12.72 17.87 -21.79
N PRO A 210 -12.82 19.10 -21.26
CA PRO A 210 -14.08 19.84 -21.26
C PRO A 210 -14.75 19.86 -22.65
N GLY A 211 -16.03 19.50 -22.70
CA GLY A 211 -16.81 19.38 -23.94
C GLY A 211 -16.75 18.00 -24.60
N GLU A 212 -15.79 17.13 -24.27
CA GLU A 212 -15.75 15.77 -24.80
C GLU A 212 -16.88 14.90 -24.21
N THR A 213 -17.32 13.93 -25.01
CA THR A 213 -18.39 13.00 -24.64
C THR A 213 -17.96 11.56 -24.89
N VAL A 214 -18.38 10.65 -24.01
CA VAL A 214 -18.17 9.20 -24.15
C VAL A 214 -19.44 8.45 -23.74
N SER A 215 -19.74 7.33 -24.40
CA SER A 215 -20.85 6.46 -24.02
C SER A 215 -20.42 5.51 -22.89
N VAL A 216 -21.12 5.54 -21.76
CA VAL A 216 -20.88 4.66 -20.62
C VAL A 216 -21.98 3.61 -20.55
N GLY A 217 -21.68 2.36 -20.88
CA GLY A 217 -22.56 1.22 -20.63
C GLY A 217 -22.16 0.43 -19.38
N CYS A 218 -22.80 -0.73 -19.18
CA CYS A 218 -22.31 -1.74 -18.25
C CYS A 218 -22.53 -3.18 -18.74
N TRP A 219 -21.85 -4.08 -18.04
CA TRP A 219 -21.94 -5.52 -18.18
C TRP A 219 -22.44 -6.15 -16.89
N ARG A 220 -23.38 -7.09 -16.99
CA ARG A 220 -23.63 -8.08 -15.94
C ARG A 220 -22.56 -9.16 -16.01
N GLN A 221 -21.94 -9.44 -14.88
CA GLN A 221 -21.05 -10.59 -14.73
C GLN A 221 -21.77 -11.69 -13.96
N TYR A 222 -21.71 -12.91 -14.48
CA TYR A 222 -22.38 -14.05 -13.89
C TYR A 222 -21.42 -14.95 -13.14
N THR A 223 -21.93 -15.74 -12.20
CA THR A 223 -21.17 -16.68 -11.39
C THR A 223 -20.42 -17.73 -12.23
N ASN A 224 -20.91 -18.09 -13.41
CA ASN A 224 -20.22 -18.98 -14.35
C ASN A 224 -19.21 -18.27 -15.27
N LEU A 225 -18.89 -17.00 -15.01
CA LEU A 225 -18.01 -16.13 -15.79
C LEU A 225 -18.56 -15.66 -17.16
N ASP A 226 -19.83 -15.96 -17.45
CA ASP A 226 -20.51 -15.33 -18.60
C ASP A 226 -20.70 -13.84 -18.38
N ARG A 227 -20.93 -13.10 -19.46
CA ARG A 227 -21.20 -11.66 -19.45
C ARG A 227 -22.30 -11.30 -20.44
N ASP A 228 -23.21 -10.45 -19.99
CA ASP A 228 -24.23 -9.81 -20.85
C ASP A 228 -24.17 -8.30 -20.71
N ARG A 229 -24.66 -7.56 -21.71
CA ARG A 229 -24.95 -6.14 -21.54
C ARG A 229 -26.05 -5.94 -20.49
N CYS A 230 -25.92 -4.88 -19.69
CA CYS A 230 -26.99 -4.47 -18.79
C CYS A 230 -28.25 -4.12 -19.59
N PRO A 231 -29.42 -4.69 -19.27
CA PRO A 231 -30.66 -4.44 -20.03
C PRO A 231 -31.27 -3.06 -19.77
N GLY A 232 -31.02 -2.45 -18.61
CA GLY A 232 -31.58 -1.14 -18.26
C GLY A 232 -30.72 -0.39 -17.25
N PRO A 233 -29.49 0.02 -17.62
CA PRO A 233 -28.61 0.74 -16.73
C PRO A 233 -29.18 2.11 -16.36
N ARG A 234 -28.94 2.52 -15.12
CA ARG A 234 -29.23 3.85 -14.58
C ARG A 234 -27.94 4.51 -14.14
N TYR A 235 -27.89 5.83 -14.26
CA TYR A 235 -26.67 6.59 -14.05
C TYR A 235 -26.88 7.73 -13.08
N THR A 236 -25.91 7.95 -12.21
CA THR A 236 -25.79 9.19 -11.44
C THR A 236 -24.35 9.67 -11.50
N VAL A 237 -24.16 10.99 -11.43
CA VAL A 237 -22.85 11.63 -11.35
C VAL A 237 -22.72 12.31 -9.98
N ALA A 238 -21.58 12.12 -9.31
CA ALA A 238 -21.37 12.64 -7.96
C ALA A 238 -21.22 14.17 -7.94
N ASP A 239 -20.62 14.74 -8.99
CA ASP A 239 -20.41 16.18 -9.15
C ASP A 239 -20.83 16.62 -10.57
N PRO A 240 -22.05 17.19 -10.71
CA PRO A 240 -22.57 17.65 -12.00
C PRO A 240 -21.88 18.92 -12.53
N ALA A 241 -21.04 19.59 -11.75
CA ALA A 241 -20.22 20.70 -12.24
C ALA A 241 -19.04 20.20 -13.08
N VAL A 242 -18.52 19.00 -12.78
CA VAL A 242 -17.39 18.38 -13.49
C VAL A 242 -17.85 17.65 -14.74
N ALA A 243 -18.93 16.86 -14.67
CA ALA A 243 -19.49 16.14 -15.81
C ALA A 243 -21.00 15.92 -15.66
N SER A 244 -21.73 15.71 -16.75
CA SER A 244 -23.13 15.27 -16.72
C SER A 244 -23.35 14.02 -17.54
N ILE A 245 -24.26 13.16 -17.11
CA ILE A 245 -24.62 11.93 -17.82
C ILE A 245 -26.10 11.90 -18.13
N ALA A 246 -26.44 11.61 -19.39
CA ALA A 246 -27.81 11.42 -19.84
C ALA A 246 -28.30 9.99 -19.55
N ALA A 247 -29.60 9.76 -19.69
CA ALA A 247 -30.23 8.46 -19.39
C ALA A 247 -29.77 7.33 -20.32
N ASP A 248 -29.28 7.68 -21.52
CA ASP A 248 -28.71 6.74 -22.50
C ASP A 248 -27.24 6.38 -22.21
N GLY A 249 -26.65 6.92 -21.15
CA GLY A 249 -25.25 6.71 -20.78
C GLY A 249 -24.27 7.68 -21.45
N SER A 250 -24.75 8.68 -22.21
CA SER A 250 -23.89 9.73 -22.79
C SER A 250 -23.33 10.64 -21.70
N LEU A 251 -22.04 10.48 -21.39
CA LEU A 251 -21.30 11.26 -20.38
C LEU A 251 -20.57 12.42 -21.06
N THR A 252 -20.93 13.66 -20.74
CA THR A 252 -20.29 14.88 -21.24
C THR A 252 -19.48 15.55 -20.14
N ALA A 253 -18.21 15.80 -20.41
CA ALA A 253 -17.31 16.56 -19.55
C ALA A 253 -17.65 18.06 -19.58
N ARG A 254 -17.69 18.72 -18.42
CA ARG A 254 -18.08 20.12 -18.28
C ARG A 254 -16.93 21.02 -17.88
N ALA A 255 -16.29 20.72 -16.75
CA ALA A 255 -15.22 21.54 -16.18
C ALA A 255 -14.12 20.68 -15.60
N ALA A 256 -12.91 21.23 -15.53
CA ALA A 256 -11.77 20.52 -14.98
C ALA A 256 -12.02 20.09 -13.52
N GLY A 257 -11.74 18.82 -13.22
CA GLY A 257 -12.02 18.24 -11.91
C GLY A 257 -12.05 16.73 -11.92
N PHE A 258 -12.53 16.17 -10.82
CA PHE A 258 -12.73 14.74 -10.64
C PHE A 258 -14.15 14.49 -10.19
N THR A 259 -14.78 13.46 -10.74
CA THR A 259 -16.10 13.00 -10.31
C THR A 259 -16.22 11.49 -10.49
N THR A 260 -17.30 10.91 -10.00
CA THR A 260 -17.61 9.50 -10.24
C THR A 260 -18.96 9.38 -10.92
N VAL A 261 -19.06 8.40 -11.82
CA VAL A 261 -20.33 7.95 -12.38
C VAL A 261 -20.68 6.65 -11.69
N THR A 262 -21.81 6.62 -10.98
CA THR A 262 -22.37 5.37 -10.47
C THR A 262 -23.31 4.81 -11.52
N VAL A 263 -23.03 3.59 -11.98
CA VAL A 263 -23.90 2.82 -12.84
C VAL A 263 -24.65 1.80 -11.99
N SER A 264 -25.95 1.67 -12.18
CA SER A 264 -26.80 0.72 -11.47
C SER A 264 -27.66 -0.09 -12.43
N ASP A 265 -27.86 -1.37 -12.14
CA ASP A 265 -28.77 -2.24 -12.87
C ASP A 265 -29.40 -3.23 -11.86
N GLY A 266 -30.71 -3.14 -11.68
CA GLY A 266 -31.41 -3.77 -10.56
C GLY A 266 -30.88 -3.28 -9.20
N ALA A 267 -30.49 -4.21 -8.33
CA ALA A 267 -29.95 -3.92 -7.00
C ALA A 267 -28.41 -3.81 -6.95
N LYS A 268 -27.74 -3.91 -8.09
CA LYS A 268 -26.27 -3.86 -8.18
C LYS A 268 -25.82 -2.49 -8.67
N SER A 269 -24.70 -2.02 -8.14
CA SER A 269 -24.08 -0.75 -8.53
C SER A 269 -22.57 -0.87 -8.62
N ALA A 270 -21.95 -0.12 -9.53
CA ALA A 270 -20.50 0.01 -9.65
C ALA A 270 -20.13 1.44 -10.06
N GLN A 271 -18.89 1.84 -9.83
CA GLN A 271 -18.40 3.19 -10.13
C GLN A 271 -17.38 3.20 -11.26
N ALA A 272 -17.49 4.19 -12.13
CA ALA A 272 -16.42 4.65 -13.01
C ALA A 272 -15.86 5.97 -12.44
N TYR A 273 -14.53 6.10 -12.47
CA TYR A 273 -13.84 7.29 -11.97
C TYR A 273 -13.50 8.22 -13.15
N VAL A 274 -13.89 9.47 -13.07
CA VAL A 274 -13.85 10.43 -14.19
C VAL A 274 -12.94 11.59 -13.84
N TRP A 275 -11.90 11.78 -14.64
CA TRP A 275 -11.07 12.98 -14.63
C TRP A 275 -11.43 13.83 -15.85
N VAL A 276 -11.68 15.11 -15.59
CA VAL A 276 -11.80 16.12 -16.62
C VAL A 276 -10.62 17.07 -16.49
N ALA A 277 -9.81 17.20 -17.53
CA ALA A 277 -8.62 18.05 -17.53
C ALA A 277 -8.32 18.60 -18.93
N ALA A 278 -7.64 19.73 -19.00
CA ALA A 278 -7.26 20.34 -20.28
C ALA A 278 -6.29 19.45 -21.09
N THR A 279 -5.47 18.67 -20.39
CA THR A 279 -4.53 17.70 -20.99
C THR A 279 -4.81 16.32 -20.41
N GLY A 280 -4.47 15.28 -21.17
CA GLY A 280 -4.50 13.90 -20.66
C GLY A 280 -3.25 13.54 -19.84
N ALA A 281 -2.30 14.47 -19.65
CA ALA A 281 -1.03 14.18 -19.01
C ALA A 281 -1.24 13.83 -17.53
N VAL A 282 -0.66 12.72 -17.09
CA VAL A 282 -0.62 12.37 -15.66
C VAL A 282 0.56 13.13 -15.04
N PRO A 283 0.33 13.99 -14.03
CA PRO A 283 1.41 14.71 -13.37
C PRO A 283 2.43 13.74 -12.77
N ASN A 284 3.72 14.02 -12.98
CA ASN A 284 4.80 13.12 -12.62
C ASN A 284 6.09 13.88 -12.27
N PHE A 285 7.08 13.18 -11.72
CA PHE A 285 8.39 13.74 -11.38
C PHE A 285 9.40 13.63 -12.53
N GLY A 286 8.96 13.35 -13.76
CA GLY A 286 9.81 12.94 -14.88
C GLY A 286 10.27 11.47 -14.80
N ALA A 287 9.75 10.71 -13.84
CA ALA A 287 9.92 9.27 -13.68
C ALA A 287 8.81 8.74 -12.77
N PHE A 288 8.56 7.43 -12.82
CA PHE A 288 7.80 6.74 -11.78
C PHE A 288 8.73 6.41 -10.62
N LEU A 289 8.53 7.02 -9.45
CA LEU A 289 9.45 6.86 -8.32
C LEU A 289 9.20 5.54 -7.59
N VAL A 290 10.28 4.83 -7.24
CA VAL A 290 10.27 3.67 -6.35
C VAL A 290 11.22 3.98 -5.21
N ALA A 291 10.66 4.37 -4.06
CA ALA A 291 11.40 4.95 -2.94
C ALA A 291 11.19 4.16 -1.63
N PRO A 292 12.04 3.16 -1.31
CA PRO A 292 12.06 2.52 0.01
C PRO A 292 12.34 3.52 1.12
N PHE A 293 11.37 3.67 2.04
CA PHE A 293 11.51 4.51 3.21
C PHE A 293 12.69 4.04 4.07
N ALA A 294 13.49 4.99 4.55
CA ALA A 294 14.74 4.80 5.28
C ALA A 294 15.93 4.19 4.51
N LEU A 295 15.78 3.83 3.22
CA LEU A 295 16.93 3.48 2.40
C LEU A 295 17.67 4.75 1.96
N GLU A 296 18.75 5.05 2.68
CA GLU A 296 19.60 6.22 2.41
C GLU A 296 20.90 5.90 1.65
N PRO A 297 21.53 6.90 1.00
CA PRO A 297 22.82 6.75 0.31
C PRO A 297 23.93 6.10 1.14
N GLN A 298 23.99 6.37 2.45
CA GLN A 298 24.98 5.76 3.33
C GLN A 298 24.93 4.23 3.35
N HIS A 299 23.76 3.62 3.23
CA HIS A 299 23.62 2.17 3.17
C HIS A 299 24.12 1.58 1.84
N LEU A 300 24.08 2.40 0.77
CA LEU A 300 24.52 2.01 -0.56
C LEU A 300 26.03 2.18 -0.78
N ARG A 301 26.78 2.66 0.22
CA ARG A 301 28.25 2.66 0.16
C ARG A 301 28.83 1.25 0.17
N ASP A 302 28.09 0.29 0.72
CA ASP A 302 28.38 -1.13 0.53
C ASP A 302 28.08 -1.54 -0.92
N ALA A 303 29.09 -2.06 -1.62
CA ALA A 303 28.99 -2.39 -3.04
C ALA A 303 27.94 -3.48 -3.33
N SER A 304 27.73 -4.41 -2.38
CA SER A 304 26.72 -5.46 -2.54
C SER A 304 25.30 -4.90 -2.44
N MET A 305 25.06 -4.00 -1.48
CA MET A 305 23.78 -3.32 -1.32
C MET A 305 23.49 -2.36 -2.49
N LEU A 306 24.51 -1.66 -3.01
CA LEU A 306 24.37 -0.83 -4.22
C LEU A 306 23.95 -1.65 -5.43
N ALA A 307 24.64 -2.77 -5.68
CA ALA A 307 24.32 -3.68 -6.77
C ALA A 307 22.90 -4.24 -6.60
N GLU A 308 22.52 -4.60 -5.38
CA GLU A 308 21.20 -5.13 -5.08
C GLU A 308 20.09 -4.08 -5.21
N ALA A 309 20.31 -2.82 -4.81
CA ALA A 309 19.34 -1.74 -5.02
C ALA A 309 19.09 -1.49 -6.52
N ARG A 310 20.15 -1.50 -7.35
CA ARG A 310 20.05 -1.40 -8.82
C ARG A 310 19.33 -2.60 -9.44
N ARG A 311 19.67 -3.80 -8.97
CA ARG A 311 18.99 -5.05 -9.34
C ARG A 311 17.52 -5.01 -8.97
N ALA A 312 17.18 -4.43 -7.82
CA ALA A 312 15.83 -4.30 -7.30
C ALA A 312 14.97 -3.25 -8.01
N GLY A 313 15.51 -2.52 -8.99
CA GLY A 313 14.77 -1.47 -9.70
C GLY A 313 14.45 -0.24 -8.83
N VAL A 314 15.12 -0.09 -7.68
CA VAL A 314 15.07 1.12 -6.87
C VAL A 314 15.72 2.25 -7.67
N ASN A 315 15.02 3.37 -7.82
CA ASN A 315 15.52 4.55 -8.54
C ASN A 315 15.56 5.81 -7.67
N THR A 316 15.05 5.73 -6.44
CA THR A 316 14.93 6.87 -5.53
C THR A 316 15.29 6.45 -4.11
N VAL A 317 16.11 7.26 -3.42
CA VAL A 317 16.54 7.03 -2.04
C VAL A 317 16.12 8.19 -1.13
N GLY A 318 15.97 7.90 0.16
CA GLY A 318 15.65 8.90 1.18
C GLY A 318 16.89 9.59 1.76
N ARG A 319 16.73 10.79 2.31
CA ARG A 319 17.72 11.43 3.21
C ARG A 319 17.09 12.60 3.96
N GLY A 320 17.38 12.73 5.26
CA GLY A 320 17.09 13.98 5.99
C GLY A 320 17.86 15.17 5.38
N ILE A 321 17.17 16.25 5.05
CA ILE A 321 17.73 17.35 4.24
C ILE A 321 18.20 18.57 5.05
N TYR A 322 18.28 18.46 6.37
CA TYR A 322 18.66 19.56 7.23
C TYR A 322 19.38 19.06 8.48
N LEU A 323 20.35 19.82 8.98
CA LEU A 323 21.08 19.49 10.21
C LEU A 323 20.74 20.55 11.25
N ASN A 324 19.75 20.28 12.10
CA ASN A 324 19.37 21.23 13.13
C ASN A 324 20.55 21.47 14.09
N PRO A 325 21.05 22.71 14.25
CA PRO A 325 22.32 22.96 14.93
C PRO A 325 22.30 22.73 16.45
N LEU A 326 21.14 22.36 17.02
CA LEU A 326 20.90 22.12 18.46
C LEU A 326 21.34 23.27 19.41
N SER A 327 21.73 24.43 18.88
CA SER A 327 22.08 25.65 19.59
C SER A 327 21.74 26.87 18.73
N LEU A 328 21.19 27.92 19.35
CA LEU A 328 20.88 29.18 18.66
C LEU A 328 22.13 30.05 18.42
N GLU A 329 23.26 29.71 19.05
CA GLU A 329 24.51 30.46 18.90
C GLU A 329 25.42 29.91 17.78
N THR A 330 25.03 28.79 17.17
CA THR A 330 25.81 28.17 16.09
C THR A 330 25.99 29.17 14.93
N PRO A 331 27.23 29.47 14.49
CA PRO A 331 27.47 30.33 13.33
C PRO A 331 26.97 29.68 12.04
N ILE A 332 26.53 30.48 11.07
CA ILE A 332 26.06 29.97 9.78
C ILE A 332 27.17 29.24 9.01
N GLU A 333 28.42 29.66 9.16
CA GLU A 333 29.60 29.04 8.54
C GLU A 333 29.78 27.60 9.02
N LYS A 334 29.55 27.35 10.32
CA LYS A 334 29.59 25.99 10.87
C LYS A 334 28.48 25.13 10.29
N PHE A 335 27.24 25.63 10.22
CA PHE A 335 26.15 24.89 9.61
C PHE A 335 26.43 24.56 8.14
N ARG A 336 26.94 25.52 7.36
CA ARG A 336 27.30 25.29 5.95
C ARG A 336 28.37 24.21 5.83
N ALA A 337 29.43 24.28 6.62
CA ALA A 337 30.49 23.29 6.64
C ALA A 337 29.97 21.89 7.03
N ASP A 338 29.12 21.80 8.06
CA ASP A 338 28.51 20.53 8.47
C ASP A 338 27.58 19.99 7.38
N PHE A 339 26.75 20.84 6.77
CA PHE A 339 25.82 20.46 5.71
C PHE A 339 26.55 19.96 4.46
N ASP A 340 27.56 20.69 3.99
CA ASP A 340 28.39 20.28 2.85
C ASP A 340 29.27 19.07 3.17
N GLY A 341 29.62 18.85 4.44
CA GLY A 341 30.40 17.70 4.89
C GLY A 341 29.59 16.44 5.17
N VAL A 342 28.28 16.53 5.40
CA VAL A 342 27.45 15.41 5.87
C VAL A 342 26.27 15.12 4.94
N VAL A 343 25.56 16.14 4.44
CA VAL A 343 24.38 15.93 3.58
C VAL A 343 24.80 15.85 2.12
N MET A 344 25.56 16.82 1.63
CA MET A 344 25.93 16.89 0.21
C MET A 344 26.74 15.67 -0.30
N PRO A 345 27.63 15.02 0.48
CA PRO A 345 28.32 13.83 0.00
C PRO A 345 27.38 12.65 -0.26
N ASP A 346 26.28 12.54 0.48
CA ASP A 346 25.25 11.53 0.24
C ASP A 346 24.43 11.85 -1.01
N VAL A 347 24.11 13.13 -1.22
CA VAL A 347 23.38 13.60 -2.41
C VAL A 347 24.21 13.43 -3.67
N GLU A 348 25.50 13.79 -3.64
CA GLU A 348 26.41 13.58 -4.77
C GLU A 348 26.68 12.10 -5.00
N PHE A 349 26.74 11.27 -3.95
CA PHE A 349 26.80 9.82 -4.11
C PHE A 349 25.56 9.29 -4.85
N ALA A 350 24.35 9.72 -4.45
CA ALA A 350 23.11 9.33 -5.11
C ALA A 350 23.13 9.72 -6.59
N ARG A 351 23.51 10.98 -6.89
CA ARG A 351 23.62 11.51 -8.25
C ARG A 351 24.63 10.72 -9.10
N ALA A 352 25.84 10.51 -8.58
CA ALA A 352 26.90 9.77 -9.27
C ALA A 352 26.50 8.32 -9.56
N ASN A 353 25.57 7.76 -8.78
CA ASN A 353 25.09 6.40 -8.94
C ASN A 353 23.73 6.26 -9.63
N GLY A 354 23.16 7.36 -10.13
CA GLY A 354 21.93 7.37 -10.93
C GLY A 354 20.63 7.31 -10.12
N PHE A 355 20.68 7.62 -8.82
CA PHE A 355 19.50 7.70 -7.98
C PHE A 355 18.94 9.12 -7.90
N ARG A 356 17.62 9.22 -7.83
CA ARG A 356 16.90 10.41 -7.40
C ARG A 356 16.84 10.46 -5.87
N LEU A 357 16.53 11.63 -5.33
CA LEU A 357 16.36 11.84 -3.89
C LEU A 357 14.92 12.22 -3.57
N LEU A 358 14.35 11.56 -2.55
CA LEU A 358 13.15 12.01 -1.85
C LEU A 358 13.59 12.51 -0.46
N GLY A 359 13.57 13.82 -0.25
CA GLY A 359 14.05 14.42 0.99
C GLY A 359 13.06 14.32 2.14
N SER A 360 13.54 14.24 3.38
CA SER A 360 12.74 14.53 4.58
C SER A 360 13.15 15.86 5.20
N GLY A 361 12.17 16.75 5.41
CA GLY A 361 12.34 18.03 6.09
C GLY A 361 12.14 17.97 7.60
N ASP A 362 12.09 16.76 8.19
CA ASP A 362 11.75 16.58 9.61
C ASP A 362 12.62 17.44 10.55
N ASP A 363 13.93 17.50 10.31
CA ASP A 363 14.87 18.27 11.14
C ASP A 363 14.69 19.80 11.04
N ILE A 364 13.89 20.27 10.09
CA ILE A 364 13.50 21.68 9.96
C ILE A 364 12.36 21.99 10.92
N CYS A 365 11.33 21.15 10.96
CA CYS A 365 10.04 21.52 11.57
C CYS A 365 9.13 20.37 12.01
N ARG A 366 9.63 19.15 12.24
CA ARG A 366 8.80 18.02 12.68
C ARG A 366 8.08 18.30 13.99
N ARG A 367 8.82 18.51 15.09
CA ARG A 367 8.22 18.85 16.39
C ARG A 367 8.21 20.35 16.57
N ILE A 368 7.06 20.85 17.00
CA ILE A 368 6.80 22.29 17.17
C ILE A 368 7.80 22.89 18.15
N GLY A 369 7.92 22.33 19.36
CA GLY A 369 8.78 22.87 20.41
C GLY A 369 10.25 22.51 20.29
N VAL A 370 10.68 21.78 19.26
CA VAL A 370 12.07 21.36 19.13
C VAL A 370 12.65 21.82 17.79
N GLU A 371 12.37 21.11 16.70
CA GLU A 371 12.97 21.43 15.40
C GLU A 371 12.45 22.78 14.89
N ALA A 372 11.13 22.99 14.86
CA ALA A 372 10.55 24.21 14.32
C ALA A 372 10.93 25.44 15.14
N TRP A 373 10.82 25.36 16.46
CA TRP A 373 11.22 26.44 17.36
C TRP A 373 12.68 26.84 17.17
N ARG A 374 13.60 25.87 17.10
CA ARG A 374 15.04 26.15 16.90
C ARG A 374 15.28 26.81 15.55
N THR A 375 14.70 26.27 14.49
CA THR A 375 14.86 26.79 13.13
C THR A 375 14.32 28.22 13.00
N LEU A 376 13.20 28.55 13.65
CA LEU A 376 12.58 29.87 13.56
C LEU A 376 13.29 30.94 14.39
N ASN A 377 13.86 30.55 15.53
CA ASN A 377 14.49 31.48 16.49
C ASN A 377 16.01 31.57 16.35
N TRP A 378 16.63 30.67 15.59
CA TRP A 378 18.03 30.82 15.23
C TRP A 378 18.18 31.99 14.27
N ARG A 379 19.05 32.95 14.60
CA ARG A 379 19.27 34.16 13.78
C ARG A 379 19.65 33.86 12.33
N HIS A 380 20.21 32.68 12.05
CA HIS A 380 20.58 32.23 10.72
C HIS A 380 19.62 31.16 10.15
N GLY A 381 18.51 30.85 10.81
CA GLY A 381 17.60 29.77 10.41
C GLY A 381 17.04 29.93 9.00
N GLN A 382 16.60 31.14 8.63
CA GLN A 382 16.20 31.44 7.25
C GLN A 382 17.33 31.16 6.25
N GLN A 383 18.54 31.66 6.54
CA GLN A 383 19.71 31.49 5.68
C GLN A 383 20.10 30.02 5.54
N ALA A 384 19.98 29.24 6.60
CA ALA A 384 20.29 27.81 6.62
C ALA A 384 19.28 26.99 5.81
N VAL A 385 17.97 27.25 5.96
CA VAL A 385 16.92 26.60 5.15
C VAL A 385 17.12 26.94 3.68
N GLN A 386 17.33 28.22 3.35
CA GLN A 386 17.58 28.65 1.98
C GLN A 386 18.84 27.99 1.40
N TYR A 387 19.93 27.92 2.19
CA TYR A 387 21.17 27.27 1.78
C TYR A 387 20.95 25.80 1.46
N ALA A 388 20.33 25.04 2.37
CA ALA A 388 20.06 23.62 2.16
C ALA A 388 19.25 23.38 0.88
N ILE A 389 18.16 24.14 0.67
CA ILE A 389 17.30 24.01 -0.51
C ILE A 389 18.04 24.40 -1.80
N GLN A 390 18.83 25.48 -1.80
CA GLN A 390 19.63 25.89 -2.96
C GLN A 390 20.67 24.84 -3.34
N ARG A 391 21.41 24.32 -2.35
CA ARG A 391 22.43 23.30 -2.58
C ARG A 391 21.81 22.01 -3.13
N LEU A 392 20.69 21.58 -2.56
CA LEU A 392 19.94 20.42 -3.04
C LEU A 392 19.41 20.62 -4.47
N ALA A 393 18.80 21.77 -4.75
CA ALA A 393 18.24 22.08 -6.07
C ALA A 393 19.33 22.09 -7.16
N SER A 394 20.53 22.58 -6.83
CA SER A 394 21.66 22.64 -7.78
C SER A 394 22.11 21.28 -8.31
N THR A 395 21.73 20.18 -7.66
CA THR A 395 22.08 18.81 -8.07
C THR A 395 21.16 18.26 -9.15
N GLY A 396 19.94 18.78 -9.29
CA GLY A 396 18.91 18.33 -10.23
C GLY A 396 18.30 16.95 -9.95
N ILE A 397 18.66 16.28 -8.85
CA ILE A 397 18.19 14.91 -8.56
C ILE A 397 17.09 14.83 -7.50
N VAL A 398 16.80 15.94 -6.81
CA VAL A 398 15.78 15.98 -5.75
C VAL A 398 14.39 16.05 -6.37
N ALA A 399 13.64 14.95 -6.28
CA ALA A 399 12.30 14.84 -6.87
C ALA A 399 11.25 15.63 -6.06
N GLY A 400 11.40 15.64 -4.74
CA GLY A 400 10.54 16.35 -3.80
C GLY A 400 11.03 16.20 -2.36
N ILE A 401 10.43 16.97 -1.46
CA ILE A 401 10.71 16.92 -0.02
C ILE A 401 9.39 16.71 0.73
N GLU A 402 9.32 15.65 1.53
CA GLU A 402 8.28 15.49 2.54
C GLU A 402 8.70 16.25 3.80
N MET A 403 8.10 17.43 4.03
CA MET A 403 8.54 18.36 5.06
C MET A 403 8.34 17.82 6.47
N VAL A 404 7.21 17.15 6.72
CA VAL A 404 6.91 16.47 7.97
C VAL A 404 6.10 15.22 7.65
N ASP A 405 6.62 14.05 8.03
CA ASP A 405 5.90 12.79 7.94
C ASP A 405 4.76 12.77 8.99
N GLU A 406 3.54 12.44 8.55
CA GLU A 406 2.30 12.45 9.35
C GLU A 406 2.03 13.80 10.01
N ALA A 407 2.20 14.89 9.25
CA ALA A 407 2.14 16.25 9.74
C ALA A 407 0.90 16.55 10.60
N SER A 408 -0.27 16.01 10.23
CA SER A 408 -1.50 16.23 11.00
C SER A 408 -1.53 15.56 12.38
N ALA A 409 -0.70 14.54 12.63
CA ALA A 409 -0.54 13.93 13.95
C ALA A 409 0.21 14.84 14.92
N LEU A 410 1.10 15.69 14.40
CA LEU A 410 1.99 16.55 15.19
C LEU A 410 1.51 18.01 15.24
N TRP A 411 0.99 18.52 14.12
CA TRP A 411 0.59 19.92 13.94
C TRP A 411 -0.93 20.11 13.93
N GLY A 412 -1.71 19.03 14.05
CA GLY A 412 -3.16 19.06 14.10
C GLY A 412 -3.85 19.02 12.73
N LEU A 413 -5.17 19.23 12.72
CA LEU A 413 -6.00 19.01 11.52
C LEU A 413 -5.75 20.01 10.37
N HIS A 414 -4.97 21.07 10.63
CA HIS A 414 -4.67 22.14 9.67
C HIS A 414 -3.18 22.49 9.73
N PRO A 415 -2.53 22.77 8.58
CA PRO A 415 -1.13 23.20 8.54
C PRO A 415 -0.85 24.53 9.23
N VAL A 416 -1.88 25.33 9.42
CA VAL A 416 -1.80 26.65 10.04
C VAL A 416 -2.98 26.70 11.00
N PRO A 417 -2.75 26.69 12.33
CA PRO A 417 -3.81 26.96 13.27
C PRO A 417 -4.35 28.38 13.01
N ALA A 418 -5.68 28.58 12.95
CA ALA A 418 -6.29 29.91 12.80
C ALA A 418 -5.77 30.88 13.88
N GLY A 419 -5.82 32.21 13.77
CA GLY A 419 -6.40 33.18 12.84
C GLY A 419 -6.56 34.50 13.63
N ARG A 420 -6.74 35.67 13.02
CA ARG A 420 -7.05 36.90 13.79
C ARG A 420 -8.46 36.83 14.36
N ILE A 421 -8.72 37.56 15.43
CA ILE A 421 -10.09 37.74 15.92
C ILE A 421 -10.97 38.35 14.80
N GLY A 422 -12.17 37.78 14.60
CA GLY A 422 -13.19 38.15 13.62
C GLY A 422 -12.92 37.75 12.17
N GLU A 423 -11.81 37.05 11.89
CA GLU A 423 -11.66 36.36 10.59
C GLU A 423 -12.69 35.23 10.47
N PRO A 424 -13.05 34.81 9.24
CA PRO A 424 -13.96 33.69 9.03
C PRO A 424 -13.54 32.46 9.83
N ARG A 425 -14.48 31.88 10.60
CA ARG A 425 -14.28 30.64 11.39
C ARG A 425 -13.21 30.77 12.49
N SER A 426 -13.04 31.98 13.01
CA SER A 426 -12.14 32.35 14.10
C SER A 426 -12.94 32.80 15.34
N PHE A 427 -12.24 33.22 16.41
CA PHE A 427 -12.87 33.87 17.56
C PHE A 427 -13.63 35.10 17.09
N VAL A 428 -14.86 35.30 17.53
CA VAL A 428 -15.65 36.51 17.23
C VAL A 428 -15.36 37.60 18.26
N SER A 429 -15.25 37.23 19.53
CA SER A 429 -14.92 38.17 20.61
C SER A 429 -14.25 37.49 21.81
N ILE A 430 -13.56 38.27 22.65
CA ILE A 430 -13.11 37.87 23.98
C ILE A 430 -13.69 38.86 24.99
N SER A 431 -14.50 38.39 25.95
CA SER A 431 -15.12 39.24 26.98
C SER A 431 -14.57 38.86 28.35
N CYS A 432 -13.95 39.80 29.06
CA CYS A 432 -13.28 39.52 30.33
C CYS A 432 -14.09 40.05 31.52
N LEU A 433 -14.60 39.15 32.37
CA LEU A 433 -15.31 39.47 33.59
C LEU A 433 -14.56 38.91 34.80
N ARG A 434 -14.04 39.80 35.65
CA ARG A 434 -13.17 39.46 36.79
C ARG A 434 -11.92 38.70 36.32
N GLU A 435 -11.66 37.51 36.87
CA GLU A 435 -10.48 36.68 36.58
C GLU A 435 -10.70 35.70 35.41
N ILE A 436 -11.87 35.76 34.74
CA ILE A 436 -12.24 34.85 33.66
C ILE A 436 -12.53 35.65 32.39
N CYS A 437 -11.90 35.26 31.29
CA CYS A 437 -12.20 35.73 29.95
C CYS A 437 -12.94 34.66 29.15
N ARG A 438 -14.03 35.06 28.52
CA ARG A 438 -14.87 34.23 27.67
C ARG A 438 -14.58 34.52 26.22
N VAL A 439 -14.14 33.50 25.49
CA VAL A 439 -14.05 33.52 24.03
C VAL A 439 -15.42 33.14 23.47
N ASN A 440 -15.94 33.97 22.57
CA ASN A 440 -17.09 33.66 21.72
C ASN A 440 -16.57 33.13 20.38
N TRP A 441 -16.97 31.91 20.03
CA TRP A 441 -16.63 31.25 18.78
C TRP A 441 -17.76 30.28 18.40
N PRO A 442 -18.73 30.75 17.60
CA PRO A 442 -19.96 30.00 17.29
C PRO A 442 -19.75 28.62 16.64
N ASP A 443 -18.60 28.38 16.01
CA ASP A 443 -18.31 27.16 15.24
C ASP A 443 -17.17 26.31 15.84
N ILE A 444 -16.82 26.50 17.11
CA ILE A 444 -15.64 25.86 17.73
C ILE A 444 -15.69 24.32 17.74
N LEU A 445 -16.89 23.72 17.77
CA LEU A 445 -17.04 22.26 17.73
C LEU A 445 -17.14 21.70 16.32
N ASN A 446 -17.01 22.54 15.28
CA ASN A 446 -16.97 22.06 13.91
C ASN A 446 -15.59 21.47 13.60
N ASN A 447 -15.56 20.14 13.43
CA ASN A 447 -14.35 19.37 13.18
C ASN A 447 -13.59 19.78 11.91
N GLU A 448 -14.23 20.48 10.98
CA GLU A 448 -13.61 20.98 9.75
C GLU A 448 -12.76 22.24 9.94
N PHE A 449 -12.88 22.94 11.09
CA PHE A 449 -12.43 24.34 11.22
C PHE A 449 -11.75 24.68 12.56
N HIS A 450 -10.99 23.74 13.14
CA HIS A 450 -10.25 23.85 14.42
C HIS A 450 -11.01 23.36 15.66
N ASP A 451 -10.92 22.05 15.91
CA ASP A 451 -11.38 21.45 17.16
C ASP A 451 -10.31 21.58 18.28
N PRO A 452 -10.55 22.33 19.37
CA PRO A 452 -9.63 22.39 20.52
C PRO A 452 -9.51 21.03 21.26
N VAL A 453 -10.47 20.12 21.10
CA VAL A 453 -10.40 18.76 21.65
C VAL A 453 -9.35 17.92 20.93
N SER A 454 -9.13 18.18 19.63
CA SER A 454 -8.15 17.50 18.79
C SER A 454 -6.80 18.23 18.70
N ASN A 455 -6.80 19.57 18.73
CA ASN A 455 -5.62 20.41 18.54
C ASN A 455 -4.91 20.80 19.85
N GLY A 456 -5.45 20.47 21.03
CA GLY A 456 -4.85 20.75 22.34
C GLY A 456 -5.60 21.81 23.16
N THR A 457 -5.54 21.71 24.49
CA THR A 457 -6.28 22.59 25.42
C THR A 457 -5.54 23.86 25.83
N ALA A 458 -4.36 24.11 25.25
CA ALA A 458 -3.53 25.26 25.55
C ALA A 458 -3.42 26.19 24.34
N PHE A 459 -3.39 27.50 24.59
CA PHE A 459 -3.22 28.53 23.57
C PHE A 459 -2.51 29.76 24.13
N ALA A 460 -1.98 30.61 23.26
CA ALA A 460 -1.40 31.91 23.62
C ALA A 460 -2.12 33.03 22.87
N LEU A 461 -2.15 34.23 23.44
CA LEU A 461 -2.69 35.45 22.84
C LEU A 461 -1.58 36.47 22.68
N THR A 462 -1.57 37.17 21.55
CA THR A 462 -0.58 38.21 21.20
C THR A 462 -1.27 39.39 20.51
N GLY A 463 -0.58 40.53 20.43
CA GLY A 463 -1.07 41.72 19.73
C GLY A 463 -1.98 42.64 20.55
N VAL A 464 -2.36 42.26 21.77
CA VAL A 464 -3.03 43.14 22.74
C VAL A 464 -2.29 43.01 24.07
N PRO A 465 -1.52 44.03 24.52
CA PRO A 465 -0.67 43.95 25.71
C PRO A 465 -1.40 43.46 26.97
N ALA A 466 -2.67 43.85 27.12
CA ALA A 466 -3.48 43.50 28.28
C ALA A 466 -3.88 42.00 28.32
N LEU A 467 -4.06 41.38 27.15
CA LEU A 467 -4.33 39.95 26.97
C LEU A 467 -3.09 39.13 26.61
N GLU A 468 -1.94 39.78 26.47
CA GLU A 468 -0.73 39.13 25.99
C GLU A 468 -0.30 38.03 26.96
N THR A 469 -0.13 36.83 26.42
CA THR A 469 0.35 35.69 27.19
C THR A 469 1.79 35.96 27.62
N PRO A 470 2.10 35.93 28.93
CA PRO A 470 3.46 36.16 29.40
C PRO A 470 4.46 35.20 28.74
N PRO A 471 5.67 35.65 28.43
CA PRO A 471 6.72 34.78 27.90
C PRO A 471 6.89 33.50 28.73
N GLY A 472 6.91 32.34 28.07
CA GLY A 472 7.04 31.03 28.73
C GLY A 472 5.77 30.51 29.43
N THR A 473 4.60 31.14 29.24
CA THR A 473 3.32 30.69 29.80
C THR A 473 2.28 30.40 28.71
N VAL A 474 1.15 29.78 29.08
CA VAL A 474 -0.01 29.53 28.20
C VAL A 474 -1.31 29.75 28.94
N TYR A 475 -2.34 30.12 28.19
CA TYR A 475 -3.71 29.99 28.64
C TYR A 475 -4.21 28.58 28.40
N ARG A 476 -5.07 28.09 29.30
CA ARG A 476 -5.75 26.81 29.17
C ARG A 476 -7.23 27.04 29.00
N ILE A 477 -7.83 26.29 28.09
CA ILE A 477 -9.27 26.23 27.92
C ILE A 477 -9.91 25.73 29.22
N GLN A 478 -10.95 26.41 29.65
CA GLN A 478 -11.87 26.08 30.72
C GLN A 478 -13.30 26.14 30.15
N ASN A 479 -14.23 25.35 30.70
CA ASN A 479 -15.66 25.41 30.35
C ASN A 479 -15.93 25.48 28.83
N LEU A 480 -15.41 24.51 28.07
CA LEU A 480 -15.67 24.41 26.63
C LEU A 480 -17.18 24.24 26.36
N ARG A 481 -17.70 24.99 25.41
CA ARG A 481 -19.11 25.02 24.98
C ARG A 481 -19.20 24.97 23.46
N ALA A 482 -20.42 24.80 22.95
CA ALA A 482 -20.69 24.79 21.51
C ALA A 482 -20.37 26.13 20.81
N ASP A 483 -20.36 27.23 21.57
CA ASP A 483 -20.20 28.60 21.11
C ASP A 483 -18.94 29.29 21.65
N GLY A 484 -18.00 28.53 22.22
CA GLY A 484 -16.71 29.04 22.67
C GLY A 484 -16.23 28.40 23.97
N PHE A 485 -15.40 29.13 24.73
CA PHE A 485 -14.79 28.63 25.96
C PHE A 485 -14.38 29.76 26.89
N ASP A 486 -13.96 29.42 28.11
CA ASP A 486 -13.40 30.36 29.08
C ASP A 486 -11.89 30.11 29.26
N PHE A 487 -11.15 31.11 29.74
CA PHE A 487 -9.79 30.96 30.23
C PHE A 487 -9.50 31.99 31.32
N ALA A 488 -8.49 31.74 32.14
CA ALA A 488 -8.11 32.63 33.23
C ALA A 488 -6.77 33.31 32.95
N PRO A 489 -6.73 34.61 32.61
CA PRO A 489 -5.48 35.34 32.40
C PRO A 489 -4.78 35.79 33.70
N GLY A 490 -5.35 35.48 34.86
CA GLY A 490 -4.93 35.98 36.17
C GLY A 490 -5.49 37.37 36.50
N ARG A 491 -5.17 37.90 37.70
CA ARG A 491 -5.60 39.26 38.12
C ARG A 491 -4.89 40.33 37.31
N ARG A 492 -5.51 40.77 36.21
CA ARG A 492 -5.09 41.93 35.42
C ARG A 492 -6.19 42.99 35.48
N SER A 493 -5.99 44.04 36.28
CA SER A 493 -6.99 45.10 36.46
C SER A 493 -7.39 45.81 35.15
N GLY A 494 -6.49 45.84 34.16
CA GLY A 494 -6.69 46.52 32.89
C GLY A 494 -7.61 45.83 31.86
N ILE A 495 -8.10 44.62 32.11
CA ILE A 495 -8.99 43.89 31.16
C ILE A 495 -10.40 43.64 31.72
N ILE A 496 -10.63 43.90 33.01
CA ILE A 496 -11.92 43.61 33.65
C ILE A 496 -13.00 44.52 33.05
N GLY A 497 -14.09 43.91 32.56
CA GLY A 497 -15.20 44.61 31.90
C GLY A 497 -14.95 44.93 30.42
N GLN A 498 -13.81 44.55 29.86
CA GLN A 498 -13.51 44.78 28.44
C GLN A 498 -13.99 43.64 27.55
N THR A 499 -14.39 44.01 26.32
CA THR A 499 -14.68 43.08 25.23
C THR A 499 -13.80 43.41 24.04
N PHE A 500 -13.01 42.44 23.60
CA PHE A 500 -12.10 42.52 22.46
C PHE A 500 -12.79 41.88 21.25
N THR A 501 -12.73 42.57 20.11
CA THR A 501 -13.36 42.20 18.84
C THR A 501 -12.43 42.59 17.69
N ALA A 502 -12.71 42.18 16.45
CA ALA A 502 -11.97 42.66 15.29
C ALA A 502 -11.98 44.19 15.14
N ALA A 503 -13.05 44.86 15.58
CA ALA A 503 -13.20 46.30 15.41
C ALA A 503 -12.28 47.11 16.34
N ASN A 504 -12.13 46.67 17.59
CA ASN A 504 -11.36 47.40 18.60
C ASN A 504 -10.02 46.75 18.95
N SER A 505 -9.75 45.54 18.45
CA SER A 505 -8.49 44.81 18.68
C SER A 505 -8.10 44.01 17.43
N PRO A 506 -7.93 44.67 16.26
CA PRO A 506 -7.65 44.00 15.00
C PRO A 506 -6.30 43.26 14.97
N ALA A 507 -5.39 43.61 15.88
CA ALA A 507 -4.09 42.97 16.03
C ALA A 507 -4.13 41.70 16.89
N LEU A 508 -5.25 41.40 17.57
CA LEU A 508 -5.37 40.25 18.48
C LEU A 508 -5.35 38.94 17.71
N THR A 509 -4.35 38.12 18.01
CA THR A 509 -4.15 36.78 17.43
C THR A 509 -4.06 35.75 18.54
N TYR A 510 -4.48 34.51 18.25
CA TYR A 510 -4.34 33.37 19.16
C TYR A 510 -3.53 32.25 18.52
N HIS A 511 -2.77 31.51 19.32
CA HIS A 511 -1.88 30.44 18.88
C HIS A 511 -2.28 29.13 19.56
N TRP A 512 -2.66 28.10 18.80
CA TRP A 512 -2.93 26.76 19.34
C TRP A 512 -1.63 26.00 19.61
N PHE A 513 -1.53 25.34 20.76
CA PHE A 513 -0.45 24.39 21.01
C PHE A 513 -0.90 22.99 20.64
N ALA A 514 -0.27 22.38 19.63
CA ALA A 514 -0.62 21.05 19.18
C ALA A 514 -0.46 19.99 20.28
N LYS A 515 -1.19 18.88 20.11
CA LYS A 515 -1.26 17.73 21.01
C LYS A 515 -0.01 16.84 20.92
N ALA A 516 1.19 17.38 21.16
CA ALA A 516 2.38 16.65 21.59
C ALA A 516 3.59 17.59 21.71
N ASP A 517 4.11 17.68 22.94
CA ASP A 517 5.42 18.22 23.31
C ASP A 517 5.69 19.71 23.06
N THR A 518 5.03 20.53 23.88
CA THR A 518 5.45 21.88 24.22
C THR A 518 6.84 21.80 24.88
N CYS A 519 7.94 22.13 24.20
CA CYS A 519 9.28 22.34 24.78
C CYS A 519 9.61 21.55 26.10
N GLY A 520 9.35 20.24 26.20
CA GLY A 520 9.55 19.46 27.44
C GLY A 520 8.47 19.64 28.53
N GLY A 521 7.20 19.80 28.15
CA GLY A 521 6.06 20.01 29.05
C GLY A 521 5.80 21.47 29.45
N VAL A 522 6.56 22.44 28.93
CA VAL A 522 6.39 23.88 29.18
C VAL A 522 6.24 24.68 27.88
N PRO A 523 5.60 25.86 27.90
CA PRO A 523 5.49 26.71 26.72
C PRO A 523 6.84 27.18 26.21
N CYS A 524 7.02 27.13 24.89
CA CYS A 524 8.24 27.63 24.27
C CYS A 524 8.40 29.13 24.47
N ASN A 525 9.63 29.59 24.69
CA ASN A 525 9.95 31.00 24.87
C ASN A 525 11.06 31.44 23.90
N PRO A 526 10.74 32.21 22.84
CA PRO A 526 9.41 32.72 22.50
C PRO A 526 8.50 31.62 21.94
N PRO A 527 7.17 31.80 21.89
CA PRO A 527 6.27 30.84 21.26
C PRO A 527 6.57 30.65 19.75
N VAL A 528 6.20 29.50 19.20
CA VAL A 528 6.24 29.26 17.74
C VAL A 528 5.06 30.01 17.10
N PRO A 529 5.29 30.90 16.12
CA PRO A 529 4.23 31.69 15.51
C PRO A 529 3.29 30.83 14.64
N ASN A 530 2.04 31.26 14.43
CA ASN A 530 1.05 30.49 13.67
C ASN A 530 1.42 30.31 12.20
N ASP A 531 2.07 31.30 11.63
CA ASP A 531 2.56 31.27 10.26
C ASP A 531 3.87 30.48 10.15
N ALA A 532 4.34 29.79 11.20
CA ALA A 532 5.61 29.05 11.20
C ALA A 532 5.80 28.17 9.97
N LEU A 533 4.82 27.31 9.67
CA LEU A 533 4.91 26.45 8.48
C LEU A 533 4.86 27.27 7.20
N GLN A 534 4.00 28.29 7.09
CA GLN A 534 3.97 29.20 5.94
C GLN A 534 5.32 29.92 5.73
N ARG A 535 5.93 30.42 6.80
CA ARG A 535 7.20 31.14 6.83
C ARG A 535 8.34 30.22 6.38
N ILE A 536 8.47 29.03 6.96
CA ILE A 536 9.48 28.04 6.54
C ILE A 536 9.28 27.64 5.07
N SER A 537 8.03 27.37 4.69
CA SER A 537 7.61 27.01 3.33
C SER A 537 7.95 28.13 2.32
N SER A 538 7.83 29.40 2.73
CA SER A 538 8.23 30.59 1.96
C SER A 538 9.75 30.72 1.85
N TRP A 539 10.50 30.43 2.93
CA TRP A 539 11.96 30.44 2.91
C TRP A 539 12.50 29.44 1.90
N ALA A 540 11.98 28.21 1.92
CA ALA A 540 12.36 27.16 0.97
C ALA A 540 12.07 27.58 -0.47
N ARG A 541 10.84 28.03 -0.77
CA ARG A 541 10.45 28.43 -2.14
C ARG A 541 11.17 29.67 -2.65
N SER A 542 11.54 30.60 -1.78
CA SER A 542 12.35 31.77 -2.15
C SER A 542 13.77 31.38 -2.57
N ALA A 543 14.24 30.20 -2.16
CA ALA A 543 15.61 29.76 -2.39
C ALA A 543 15.76 29.05 -3.75
N ALA A 544 14.89 28.09 -4.04
CA ALA A 544 14.82 27.37 -5.31
C ALA A 544 13.49 26.58 -5.43
N SER A 545 13.14 26.14 -6.64
CA SER A 545 11.94 25.34 -6.90
C SER A 545 12.19 23.84 -6.70
N ILE A 546 12.03 23.36 -5.46
CA ILE A 546 11.88 21.93 -5.15
C ILE A 546 10.44 21.69 -4.65
N PRO A 547 9.68 20.73 -5.20
CA PRO A 547 8.33 20.45 -4.72
C PRO A 547 8.33 20.01 -3.25
N LEU A 548 7.48 20.63 -2.43
CA LEU A 548 7.28 20.29 -1.03
C LEU A 548 5.95 19.55 -0.83
N SER A 549 5.92 18.55 0.05
CA SER A 549 4.68 17.90 0.49
C SER A 549 4.63 17.87 2.01
N TRP A 550 3.42 18.00 2.54
CA TRP A 550 3.13 17.89 3.97
C TRP A 550 2.13 16.74 4.17
N PRO A 551 2.60 15.48 4.09
CA PRO A 551 1.71 14.33 4.18
C PRO A 551 0.96 14.29 5.52
N ALA A 552 -0.37 14.22 5.46
CA ALA A 552 -1.20 14.05 6.64
C ALA A 552 -1.24 12.58 7.09
N LEU A 553 -1.48 12.36 8.38
CA LEU A 553 -1.63 11.03 8.98
C LEU A 553 -2.63 10.18 8.18
N GLY A 554 -2.28 8.93 7.90
CA GLY A 554 -3.01 8.09 6.95
C GLY A 554 -4.49 7.85 7.28
N ILE A 555 -4.81 7.77 8.58
CA ILE A 555 -6.17 7.61 9.11
C ILE A 555 -7.00 8.91 9.13
N SER A 556 -6.40 10.05 8.76
CA SER A 556 -7.08 11.34 8.80
C SER A 556 -8.26 11.40 7.83
N LEU A 557 -9.30 12.13 8.23
CA LEU A 557 -10.49 12.37 7.42
C LEU A 557 -10.16 13.14 6.12
N PRO A 558 -10.97 13.01 5.05
CA PRO A 558 -10.69 13.64 3.76
C PRO A 558 -10.45 15.15 3.81
N PHE A 559 -11.15 15.89 4.67
CA PHE A 559 -10.94 17.34 4.80
C PHE A 559 -9.56 17.69 5.38
N VAL A 560 -8.98 16.85 6.25
CA VAL A 560 -7.63 17.04 6.78
C VAL A 560 -6.62 16.86 5.65
N GLN A 561 -6.82 15.82 4.85
CA GLN A 561 -6.00 15.56 3.66
C GLN A 561 -6.07 16.74 2.68
N ARG A 562 -7.26 17.31 2.46
CA ARG A 562 -7.45 18.56 1.69
C ARG A 562 -6.63 19.71 2.26
N ASN A 563 -6.70 19.96 3.56
CA ASN A 563 -6.05 21.11 4.18
C ASN A 563 -4.52 21.03 4.06
N TRP A 564 -3.95 19.83 4.10
CA TRP A 564 -2.51 19.60 4.08
C TRP A 564 -1.94 19.40 2.67
N MET A 565 -2.64 18.69 1.78
CA MET A 565 -2.14 18.31 0.44
C MET A 565 -3.08 18.67 -0.71
N GLY A 566 -4.29 19.13 -0.42
CA GLY A 566 -5.31 19.45 -1.42
C GLY A 566 -5.20 20.86 -2.00
N LYS A 567 -6.28 21.28 -2.67
CA LYS A 567 -6.37 22.60 -3.33
C LYS A 567 -6.12 23.73 -2.34
N GLY A 568 -5.16 24.61 -2.65
CA GLY A 568 -4.82 25.77 -1.81
C GLY A 568 -4.02 25.45 -0.55
N SER A 569 -3.47 24.24 -0.41
CA SER A 569 -2.62 23.87 0.73
C SER A 569 -1.17 24.36 0.56
N LEU A 570 -0.33 24.11 1.57
CA LEU A 570 1.11 24.38 1.53
C LEU A 570 1.93 23.37 0.71
N SER A 571 1.29 22.34 0.13
CA SER A 571 1.96 21.29 -0.62
C SER A 571 1.93 21.57 -2.13
N ASP A 572 3.05 21.30 -2.81
CA ASP A 572 3.21 21.37 -4.27
C ASP A 572 2.93 20.01 -4.95
N TYR A 573 2.87 18.93 -4.18
CA TYR A 573 2.47 17.59 -4.59
C TYR A 573 1.83 16.85 -3.41
N ALA A 574 1.07 15.79 -3.67
CA ALA A 574 0.46 14.99 -2.60
C ALA A 574 1.25 13.69 -2.36
N SER A 575 1.61 13.40 -1.11
CA SER A 575 2.10 12.08 -0.70
C SER A 575 1.05 11.39 0.17
N HIS A 576 0.25 10.53 -0.46
CA HIS A 576 -0.91 9.91 0.19
C HIS A 576 -0.48 8.80 1.13
N PHE A 577 -0.45 9.13 2.42
CA PHE A 577 -0.46 8.10 3.45
C PHE A 577 -1.88 7.61 3.66
N TRP A 578 -2.00 6.33 3.94
CA TRP A 578 -3.28 5.68 4.18
C TRP A 578 -3.07 4.55 5.17
N ASP A 579 -4.15 4.19 5.85
CA ASP A 579 -4.21 2.96 6.62
C ASP A 579 -5.56 2.29 6.36
N SER A 580 -5.66 1.02 6.75
CA SER A 580 -6.92 0.33 6.86
C SER A 580 -7.64 0.85 8.11
N ASN A 581 -8.55 1.81 7.94
CA ASN A 581 -9.44 2.27 9.01
C ASN A 581 -10.33 1.14 9.56
N GLN A 582 -10.34 -0.02 8.92
CA GLN A 582 -11.12 -1.14 9.39
C GLN A 582 -10.46 -1.80 10.65
N GLN A 583 -9.16 -1.62 10.93
CA GLN A 583 -8.40 -2.42 11.93
C GLN A 583 -8.55 -3.94 11.71
N ARG A 584 -8.85 -4.35 10.47
CA ARG A 584 -9.18 -5.73 10.09
C ARG A 584 -8.16 -6.17 9.09
N VAL A 585 -7.60 -7.33 9.35
CA VAL A 585 -6.58 -7.92 8.51
C VAL A 585 -7.15 -9.21 7.97
N THR A 586 -6.95 -9.49 6.69
CA THR A 586 -7.42 -10.73 6.09
C THR A 586 -6.65 -11.93 6.66
N TYR A 587 -5.37 -11.77 6.96
CA TYR A 587 -4.50 -12.84 7.48
C TYR A 587 -3.66 -12.37 8.66
N ILE A 588 -3.28 -13.31 9.54
CA ILE A 588 -2.48 -12.98 10.73
C ILE A 588 -1.09 -12.40 10.39
N HIS A 589 -0.46 -12.77 9.27
CA HIS A 589 0.91 -12.34 8.98
C HIS A 589 1.03 -11.29 7.89
N GLY A 590 -0.09 -10.88 7.30
CA GLY A 590 -0.05 -9.82 6.32
C GLY A 590 -1.42 -9.44 5.81
N LYS A 591 -1.56 -8.17 5.42
CA LYS A 591 -2.74 -7.70 4.69
C LYS A 591 -2.91 -8.54 3.42
N GLY A 592 -4.15 -8.97 3.14
CA GLY A 592 -4.50 -9.61 1.87
C GLY A 592 -4.31 -8.65 0.70
N VAL A 593 -4.22 -9.17 -0.53
CA VAL A 593 -4.20 -8.37 -1.76
C VAL A 593 -5.43 -7.48 -1.81
N ARG A 594 -6.62 -8.07 -1.61
CA ARG A 594 -7.89 -7.33 -1.63
C ARG A 594 -7.85 -6.22 -0.59
N GLU A 595 -7.59 -6.55 0.67
CA GLU A 595 -7.60 -5.59 1.76
C GLU A 595 -6.66 -4.41 1.51
N ASN A 596 -5.42 -4.71 1.10
CA ASN A 596 -4.38 -3.72 0.88
C ASN A 596 -4.75 -2.78 -0.28
N VAL A 597 -5.01 -3.35 -1.47
CA VAL A 597 -5.31 -2.58 -2.68
C VAL A 597 -6.62 -1.79 -2.53
N ASN A 598 -7.66 -2.41 -1.96
CA ASN A 598 -8.95 -1.72 -1.76
C ASN A 598 -8.82 -0.56 -0.77
N SER A 599 -8.09 -0.73 0.33
CA SER A 599 -7.91 0.34 1.32
C SER A 599 -7.12 1.51 0.71
N MET A 600 -6.04 1.21 -0.01
CA MET A 600 -5.24 2.20 -0.74
C MET A 600 -6.08 2.99 -1.74
N LEU A 601 -6.82 2.29 -2.61
CA LEU A 601 -7.59 2.93 -3.69
C LEU A 601 -8.84 3.64 -3.18
N SER A 602 -9.49 3.12 -2.14
CA SER A 602 -10.60 3.81 -1.47
C SER A 602 -10.15 5.16 -0.90
N ALA A 603 -9.00 5.17 -0.20
CA ALA A 603 -8.39 6.40 0.27
C ALA A 603 -8.03 7.34 -0.90
N PHE A 604 -7.40 6.81 -1.96
CA PHE A 604 -6.98 7.61 -3.11
C PHE A 604 -8.17 8.26 -3.84
N TYR A 605 -9.15 7.46 -4.28
CA TYR A 605 -10.31 7.97 -5.03
C TYR A 605 -11.23 8.85 -4.18
N GLY A 606 -11.43 8.49 -2.91
CA GLY A 606 -12.24 9.29 -1.98
C GLY A 606 -11.64 10.69 -1.72
N ARG A 607 -10.34 10.87 -1.95
CA ARG A 607 -9.64 12.16 -1.79
C ARG A 607 -9.57 12.98 -3.07
N GLN A 608 -9.66 12.37 -4.26
CA GLN A 608 -9.45 13.06 -5.54
C GLN A 608 -10.28 14.35 -5.75
N PRO A 609 -11.57 14.46 -5.35
CA PRO A 609 -12.31 15.73 -5.49
C PRO A 609 -11.63 16.93 -4.81
N LEU A 610 -10.83 16.65 -3.78
CA LEU A 610 -10.20 17.63 -2.90
C LEU A 610 -8.72 17.90 -3.25
N MET A 611 -8.12 17.07 -4.11
CA MET A 611 -6.69 17.13 -4.43
C MET A 611 -6.35 18.12 -5.54
N GLN A 612 -5.08 18.50 -5.62
CA GLN A 612 -4.50 19.24 -6.75
C GLN A 612 -4.21 18.25 -7.90
N LEU A 613 -5.19 18.09 -8.81
CA LEU A 613 -5.15 17.06 -9.85
C LEU A 613 -4.11 17.31 -10.95
N ASP A 614 -3.59 18.53 -11.04
CA ASP A 614 -2.52 18.96 -11.94
C ASP A 614 -1.12 18.75 -11.36
N ARG A 615 -1.03 18.24 -10.13
CA ARG A 615 0.23 18.01 -9.41
C ARG A 615 0.52 16.53 -9.22
N PRO A 616 1.81 16.13 -9.13
CA PRO A 616 2.17 14.75 -8.86
C PRO A 616 1.51 14.24 -7.56
N GLN A 617 1.12 12.98 -7.57
CA GLN A 617 0.60 12.30 -6.38
C GLN A 617 1.37 11.00 -6.16
N MET A 618 1.95 10.80 -4.99
CA MET A 618 2.58 9.54 -4.59
C MET A 618 1.64 8.74 -3.70
N LEU A 619 1.75 7.42 -3.75
CA LEU A 619 1.04 6.53 -2.84
C LEU A 619 2.01 5.82 -1.90
N LEU A 620 1.65 5.76 -0.62
CA LEU A 620 2.29 4.87 0.32
C LEU A 620 1.98 3.41 -0.07
N GLN A 621 2.96 2.53 -0.03
CA GLN A 621 2.76 1.08 -0.11
C GLN A 621 3.63 0.41 0.95
N GLY A 622 3.07 -0.46 1.77
CA GLY A 622 3.84 -1.18 2.78
C GLY A 622 4.64 -2.33 2.15
N ILE A 623 5.92 -2.46 2.52
CA ILE A 623 6.80 -3.63 2.30
C ILE A 623 7.27 -4.25 3.64
N ASN A 624 6.87 -3.67 4.78
CA ASN A 624 7.24 -4.13 6.11
C ASN A 624 6.71 -5.54 6.43
N GLY A 625 7.43 -6.24 7.28
CA GLY A 625 7.01 -7.45 7.98
C GLY A 625 6.16 -7.13 9.22
N PRO A 626 5.94 -8.13 10.10
CA PRO A 626 5.08 -8.00 11.27
C PRO A 626 5.67 -7.07 12.32
N ALA A 627 4.79 -6.46 13.11
CA ALA A 627 5.12 -5.79 14.37
C ALA A 627 4.86 -6.73 15.55
N TYR A 628 5.74 -6.70 16.55
CA TYR A 628 5.72 -7.62 17.69
C TYR A 628 6.45 -7.04 18.90
N ILE A 629 6.13 -7.52 20.10
CA ILE A 629 6.93 -7.31 21.31
C ILE A 629 7.97 -8.43 21.39
N LYS A 630 9.24 -8.07 21.44
CA LYS A 630 10.33 -9.04 21.53
C LYS A 630 10.33 -9.71 22.90
N ARG A 631 10.31 -11.04 22.93
CA ARG A 631 10.44 -11.84 24.17
C ARG A 631 11.57 -12.87 24.08
N THR A 632 12.07 -13.12 22.89
CA THR A 632 13.19 -14.04 22.66
C THR A 632 14.48 -13.43 23.19
N ALA A 633 15.41 -14.28 23.64
CA ALA A 633 16.71 -13.88 24.17
C ALA A 633 17.49 -12.95 23.21
N ALA A 634 18.37 -12.15 23.82
CA ALA A 634 19.25 -11.25 23.08
C ALA A 634 20.11 -12.00 22.05
N GLY A 635 20.32 -11.39 20.88
CA GLY A 635 21.04 -11.94 19.74
C GLY A 635 20.15 -12.48 18.61
N VAL A 636 18.85 -12.68 18.84
CA VAL A 636 17.91 -13.16 17.80
C VAL A 636 17.20 -11.98 17.11
N VAL A 637 17.57 -11.69 15.86
CA VAL A 637 17.14 -10.48 15.10
C VAL A 637 15.70 -10.58 14.53
N GLY A 638 15.22 -11.79 14.24
CA GLY A 638 13.93 -12.02 13.59
C GLY A 638 12.75 -12.19 14.57
N TYR A 639 11.54 -12.05 14.04
CA TYR A 639 10.31 -12.44 14.75
C TYR A 639 10.33 -13.96 15.02
N THR A 640 10.20 -14.36 16.27
CA THR A 640 10.30 -15.75 16.72
C THR A 640 9.03 -16.19 17.44
N PRO A 641 7.96 -16.57 16.71
CA PRO A 641 6.76 -17.11 17.32
C PRO A 641 6.99 -18.54 17.86
N PRO A 642 6.30 -18.96 18.95
CA PRO A 642 5.28 -18.20 19.69
C PRO A 642 5.87 -17.32 20.80
N THR A 643 7.21 -17.30 20.94
CA THR A 643 7.89 -16.59 22.03
C THR A 643 7.65 -15.10 21.94
N ASP A 644 7.94 -14.49 20.79
CA ASP A 644 7.66 -13.08 20.54
C ASP A 644 6.14 -12.84 20.44
N GLU A 645 5.66 -11.77 21.06
CA GLU A 645 4.24 -11.45 21.15
C GLU A 645 3.80 -10.63 19.94
N PHE A 646 2.92 -11.18 19.12
CA PHE A 646 2.42 -10.54 17.91
C PHE A 646 1.58 -9.29 18.22
N LEU A 647 1.83 -8.18 17.50
CA LEU A 647 1.04 -6.94 17.59
C LEU A 647 0.20 -6.71 16.33
N HIS A 648 0.87 -6.52 15.18
CA HIS A 648 0.21 -6.19 13.91
C HIS A 648 0.87 -6.90 12.73
N PRO A 649 0.10 -7.28 11.69
CA PRO A 649 0.67 -7.93 10.52
C PRO A 649 1.49 -6.99 9.64
N GLY A 650 2.38 -7.59 8.85
CA GLY A 650 3.08 -6.91 7.77
C GLY A 650 2.26 -6.83 6.48
N ASN A 651 2.96 -6.83 5.36
CA ASN A 651 2.38 -6.95 4.03
C ASN A 651 2.79 -8.30 3.43
N GLN A 652 1.88 -8.93 2.68
CA GLN A 652 2.21 -10.13 1.93
C GLN A 652 2.93 -9.76 0.61
N PRO A 653 3.90 -10.58 0.15
CA PRO A 653 4.58 -10.36 -1.13
C PRO A 653 3.62 -10.07 -2.31
N ARG A 654 2.52 -10.82 -2.43
CA ARG A 654 1.48 -10.60 -3.46
C ARG A 654 0.79 -9.24 -3.36
N ALA A 655 0.49 -8.79 -2.14
CA ALA A 655 -0.13 -7.50 -1.90
C ALA A 655 0.83 -6.34 -2.24
N ILE A 656 2.13 -6.53 -2.03
CA ILE A 656 3.17 -5.58 -2.41
C ILE A 656 3.21 -5.40 -3.94
N ALA A 657 3.33 -6.50 -4.68
CA ALA A 657 3.38 -6.43 -6.15
C ALA A 657 2.10 -5.80 -6.72
N ALA A 658 0.93 -6.22 -6.25
CA ALA A 658 -0.36 -5.68 -6.66
C ALA A 658 -0.53 -4.21 -6.31
N GLY A 659 -0.16 -3.80 -5.10
CA GLY A 659 -0.28 -2.41 -4.63
C GLY A 659 0.56 -1.44 -5.45
N ILE A 660 1.79 -1.82 -5.82
CA ILE A 660 2.64 -1.00 -6.68
C ILE A 660 2.00 -0.79 -8.07
N TYR A 661 1.46 -1.85 -8.68
CA TYR A 661 0.79 -1.74 -9.98
C TYR A 661 -0.56 -1.02 -9.91
N ALA A 662 -1.32 -1.23 -8.83
CA ALA A 662 -2.57 -0.51 -8.61
C ALA A 662 -2.33 1.00 -8.46
N ALA A 663 -1.24 1.41 -7.79
CA ALA A 663 -0.83 2.81 -7.71
C ALA A 663 -0.49 3.38 -9.11
N ALA A 664 0.31 2.66 -9.90
CA ALA A 664 0.65 3.08 -11.27
C ALA A 664 -0.61 3.18 -12.17
N ALA A 665 -1.51 2.21 -12.08
CA ALA A 665 -2.76 2.17 -12.84
C ALA A 665 -3.66 3.37 -12.48
N ALA A 666 -3.82 3.67 -11.19
CA ALA A 666 -4.59 4.80 -10.67
C ALA A 666 -4.01 6.18 -11.04
N GLY A 667 -2.77 6.24 -11.56
CA GLY A 667 -2.13 7.49 -11.97
C GLY A 667 -1.21 8.12 -10.93
N ALA A 668 -0.74 7.36 -9.94
CA ALA A 668 0.31 7.84 -9.06
C ALA A 668 1.63 8.04 -9.81
N ALA A 669 2.37 9.07 -9.44
CA ALA A 669 3.70 9.40 -9.94
C ALA A 669 4.81 8.52 -9.34
N GLY A 670 4.48 7.67 -8.37
CA GLY A 670 5.42 6.78 -7.72
C GLY A 670 4.86 6.20 -6.42
N VAL A 671 5.67 5.34 -5.81
CA VAL A 671 5.39 4.68 -4.53
C VAL A 671 6.47 4.99 -3.50
N ARG A 672 6.03 5.37 -2.30
CA ARG A 672 6.85 5.41 -1.09
C ARG A 672 6.67 4.10 -0.35
N LEU A 673 7.74 3.35 -0.11
CA LEU A 673 7.65 1.96 0.33
C LEU A 673 8.04 1.79 1.81
N TYR A 674 7.06 1.55 2.69
CA TYR A 674 7.28 1.45 4.15
C TYR A 674 7.46 -0.01 4.60
N GLN A 675 8.63 -0.48 5.03
CA GLN A 675 9.91 0.22 5.09
C GLN A 675 11.09 -0.73 4.90
N PHE A 676 12.24 -0.14 4.52
CA PHE A 676 13.52 -0.85 4.40
C PHE A 676 14.07 -1.27 5.77
N GLU A 677 14.78 -2.39 5.80
CA GLU A 677 15.50 -2.87 6.97
C GLU A 677 16.84 -2.16 7.14
N THR A 678 16.91 -1.16 8.02
CA THR A 678 18.17 -0.48 8.33
C THR A 678 19.05 -1.31 9.29
N PRO A 679 20.39 -1.11 9.27
CA PRO A 679 21.28 -1.68 10.28
C PRO A 679 20.88 -1.30 11.72
N ALA A 680 20.37 -0.10 11.92
CA ALA A 680 19.89 0.37 13.22
C ALA A 680 18.67 -0.41 13.71
N ASN A 681 17.68 -0.64 12.83
CA ASN A 681 16.50 -1.44 13.13
C ASN A 681 16.89 -2.89 13.48
N THR A 682 17.81 -3.47 12.71
CA THR A 682 18.37 -4.81 12.96
C THR A 682 19.06 -4.90 14.33
N LYS A 683 19.90 -3.91 14.67
CA LYS A 683 20.57 -3.86 15.96
C LYS A 683 19.59 -3.70 17.13
N ALA A 684 18.58 -2.85 16.99
CA ALA A 684 17.56 -2.63 18.02
C ALA A 684 16.80 -3.94 18.35
N ARG A 685 16.47 -4.74 17.33
CA ARG A 685 15.78 -6.03 17.51
C ARG A 685 16.63 -7.11 18.16
N ALA A 686 17.95 -7.05 17.98
CA ALA A 686 18.87 -8.01 18.61
C ALA A 686 18.94 -7.85 20.14
N GLY A 687 18.80 -6.63 20.68
CA GLY A 687 18.97 -6.36 22.11
C GLY A 687 17.68 -6.01 22.89
N GLY A 688 16.61 -5.62 22.19
CA GLY A 688 15.44 -4.98 22.81
C GLY A 688 14.37 -5.92 23.35
N VAL A 689 14.72 -6.86 24.25
CA VAL A 689 13.73 -7.71 24.93
C VAL A 689 12.75 -6.84 25.72
N GLY A 690 11.44 -7.07 25.53
CA GLY A 690 10.35 -6.29 26.12
C GLY A 690 9.89 -5.08 25.30
N ALA A 691 10.63 -4.68 24.26
CA ALA A 691 10.25 -3.56 23.40
C ALA A 691 9.43 -4.00 22.18
N GLY A 692 8.61 -3.08 21.67
CA GLY A 692 7.89 -3.23 20.41
C GLY A 692 8.82 -2.97 19.22
N HIS A 693 8.78 -3.85 18.23
CA HIS A 693 9.59 -3.78 17.01
C HIS A 693 8.75 -4.09 15.78
N GLN A 694 9.25 -3.67 14.61
CA GLN A 694 8.72 -4.08 13.32
C GLN A 694 9.89 -4.46 12.41
N THR A 695 9.71 -5.52 11.60
CA THR A 695 10.71 -5.94 10.64
C THR A 695 10.54 -5.17 9.32
N GLY A 696 11.62 -4.59 8.78
CA GLY A 696 11.62 -3.99 7.45
C GLY A 696 11.97 -5.03 6.38
N ALA A 697 11.78 -4.69 5.11
CA ALA A 697 12.24 -5.53 4.00
C ALA A 697 13.73 -5.29 3.68
N GLY A 698 14.48 -6.35 3.45
CA GLY A 698 15.87 -6.28 3.01
C GLY A 698 16.27 -7.50 2.20
N PRO A 699 17.41 -7.45 1.48
CA PRO A 699 17.79 -8.51 0.55
C PRO A 699 18.30 -9.79 1.22
N SER A 700 18.59 -9.76 2.52
CA SER A 700 19.23 -10.86 3.26
C SER A 700 18.59 -11.13 4.63
N ASN A 701 17.40 -10.58 4.90
CA ASN A 701 16.70 -10.72 6.17
C ASN A 701 15.46 -11.62 6.06
N GLY A 702 14.72 -11.75 7.17
CA GLY A 702 13.48 -12.54 7.23
C GLY A 702 12.35 -12.08 6.29
N GLU A 703 12.46 -10.89 5.71
CA GLU A 703 11.47 -10.27 4.81
C GLU A 703 12.00 -10.14 3.37
N VAL A 704 12.95 -11.00 2.98
CA VAL A 704 13.51 -11.02 1.60
C VAL A 704 12.44 -11.26 0.53
N ALA A 705 11.36 -11.97 0.85
CA ALA A 705 10.25 -12.17 -0.07
C ALA A 705 9.55 -10.84 -0.40
N ASN A 706 9.42 -9.93 0.57
CA ASN A 706 8.84 -8.60 0.35
C ASN A 706 9.76 -7.73 -0.51
N TRP A 707 11.08 -7.78 -0.26
CA TRP A 707 12.08 -7.10 -1.08
C TRP A 707 12.03 -7.59 -2.54
N ARG A 708 11.95 -8.91 -2.76
CA ARG A 708 11.89 -9.50 -4.10
C ARG A 708 10.57 -9.19 -4.82
N ALA A 709 9.43 -9.22 -4.14
CA ALA A 709 8.15 -8.84 -4.74
C ALA A 709 8.13 -7.37 -5.19
N MET A 710 8.64 -6.46 -4.36
CA MET A 710 8.89 -5.06 -4.75
C MET A 710 9.78 -4.99 -5.99
N SER A 711 10.88 -5.73 -5.99
CA SER A 711 11.86 -5.75 -7.10
C SER A 711 11.25 -6.18 -8.43
N TYR A 712 10.44 -7.25 -8.45
CA TYR A 712 9.77 -7.68 -9.68
C TYR A 712 8.82 -6.61 -10.24
N ALA A 713 8.04 -5.97 -9.37
CA ALA A 713 7.16 -4.88 -9.78
C ALA A 713 7.95 -3.66 -10.29
N ALA A 714 8.97 -3.24 -9.55
CA ALA A 714 9.77 -2.06 -9.84
C ALA A 714 10.52 -2.17 -11.16
N ASN A 715 11.14 -3.32 -11.46
CA ASN A 715 11.98 -3.48 -12.65
C ASN A 715 11.21 -3.23 -13.96
N VAL A 716 10.00 -3.77 -14.09
CA VAL A 716 9.19 -3.56 -15.30
C VAL A 716 8.71 -2.10 -15.38
N LEU A 717 8.25 -1.53 -14.26
CA LEU A 717 7.76 -0.15 -14.22
C LEU A 717 8.85 0.88 -14.57
N THR A 718 10.03 0.76 -13.97
CA THR A 718 11.08 1.79 -14.08
C THR A 718 11.97 1.61 -15.30
N LYS A 719 12.18 0.37 -15.78
CA LYS A 719 13.12 0.09 -16.89
C LYS A 719 12.44 -0.11 -18.24
N VAL A 720 11.16 -0.51 -18.25
CA VAL A 720 10.41 -0.80 -19.48
C VAL A 720 9.25 0.16 -19.69
N LEU A 721 8.39 0.32 -18.68
CA LEU A 721 7.11 1.02 -18.84
C LEU A 721 7.19 2.53 -18.66
N GLN A 722 8.32 3.08 -18.17
CA GLN A 722 8.47 4.50 -17.93
C GLN A 722 8.06 5.40 -19.13
N PRO A 723 8.43 5.12 -20.40
CA PRO A 723 8.00 5.93 -21.55
C PRO A 723 6.48 5.95 -21.77
N TYR A 724 5.76 4.96 -21.26
CA TYR A 724 4.30 4.87 -21.34
C TYR A 724 3.63 5.48 -20.10
N LEU A 725 4.17 5.23 -18.91
CA LEU A 725 3.66 5.78 -17.64
C LEU A 725 3.69 7.31 -17.62
N LEU A 726 4.69 7.92 -18.26
CA LEU A 726 4.82 9.37 -18.41
C LEU A 726 3.93 9.96 -19.53
N GLY A 727 3.21 9.10 -20.26
CA GLY A 727 2.27 9.48 -21.31
C GLY A 727 0.95 10.05 -20.78
N SER A 728 0.04 10.32 -21.71
CA SER A 728 -1.32 10.70 -21.38
C SER A 728 -2.13 9.50 -20.91
N ALA A 729 -2.93 9.66 -19.87
CA ALA A 729 -3.95 8.69 -19.51
C ALA A 729 -5.04 8.64 -20.58
N ILE A 730 -5.49 7.42 -20.86
CA ILE A 730 -6.63 7.12 -21.72
C ILE A 730 -7.58 6.20 -20.95
N THR A 731 -8.81 6.04 -21.44
CA THR A 731 -9.83 5.25 -20.76
C THR A 731 -9.41 3.78 -20.57
N SER A 732 -9.54 3.26 -19.36
CA SER A 732 -9.25 1.85 -19.02
C SER A 732 -10.55 1.05 -18.85
N PRO A 733 -10.58 -0.26 -19.17
CA PRO A 733 -11.82 -1.02 -19.17
C PRO A 733 -12.26 -1.39 -17.75
N GLY A 734 -13.57 -1.39 -17.50
CA GLY A 734 -14.13 -1.93 -16.26
C GLY A 734 -14.27 -3.45 -16.35
N LEU A 735 -13.53 -4.18 -15.52
CA LEU A 735 -13.44 -5.64 -15.57
C LEU A 735 -14.06 -6.37 -14.37
N GLY A 736 -14.79 -5.66 -13.51
CA GLY A 736 -15.42 -6.21 -12.31
C GLY A 736 -14.76 -5.71 -11.03
N ARG A 737 -15.32 -6.08 -9.87
CA ARG A 737 -14.79 -5.61 -8.60
C ARG A 737 -13.46 -6.27 -8.27
N ASN A 738 -12.61 -5.55 -7.54
CA ASN A 738 -11.24 -5.94 -7.21
C ASN A 738 -10.38 -6.32 -8.43
N ILE A 739 -10.66 -5.76 -9.61
CA ILE A 739 -9.73 -5.70 -10.74
C ILE A 739 -9.36 -4.24 -10.94
N VAL A 740 -8.06 -3.96 -11.04
CA VAL A 740 -7.55 -2.60 -11.25
C VAL A 740 -6.94 -2.52 -12.64
N THR A 741 -7.44 -1.59 -13.45
CA THR A 741 -6.98 -1.35 -14.80
C THR A 741 -6.48 0.07 -14.96
N GLY A 742 -5.50 0.27 -15.83
CA GLY A 742 -4.96 1.58 -16.15
C GLY A 742 -4.38 1.58 -17.55
N ALA A 743 -4.64 2.63 -18.32
CA ALA A 743 -4.19 2.73 -19.69
C ALA A 743 -3.48 4.06 -19.96
N ARG A 744 -2.46 4.01 -20.81
CA ARG A 744 -1.67 5.19 -21.22
C ARG A 744 -1.45 5.19 -22.72
N SER A 745 -1.29 6.39 -23.28
CA SER A 745 -0.84 6.63 -24.63
C SER A 745 0.32 7.62 -24.61
N SER A 746 1.39 7.28 -25.30
CA SER A 746 2.57 8.13 -25.45
C SER A 746 3.14 7.98 -26.87
N PRO A 747 4.17 8.75 -27.24
CA PRO A 747 4.89 8.54 -28.50
C PRO A 747 5.49 7.12 -28.64
N ALA A 748 5.77 6.44 -27.52
CA ALA A 748 6.25 5.06 -27.52
C ALA A 748 5.17 4.03 -27.91
N GLY A 749 3.89 4.40 -27.80
CA GLY A 749 2.75 3.53 -28.08
C GLY A 749 1.69 3.60 -26.99
N ARG A 750 0.92 2.51 -26.83
CA ARG A 750 -0.13 2.39 -25.82
C ARG A 750 0.15 1.25 -24.85
N MET A 751 -0.37 1.37 -23.64
CA MET A 751 -0.37 0.26 -22.68
C MET A 751 -1.72 0.09 -21.99
N LEU A 752 -2.02 -1.14 -21.59
CA LEU A 752 -3.08 -1.50 -20.65
C LEU A 752 -2.48 -2.37 -19.54
N SER A 753 -2.60 -1.94 -18.30
CA SER A 753 -2.31 -2.73 -17.10
C SER A 753 -3.59 -3.34 -16.55
N VAL A 754 -3.56 -4.60 -16.16
CA VAL A 754 -4.67 -5.33 -15.51
C VAL A 754 -4.13 -6.08 -14.30
N THR A 755 -4.50 -5.64 -13.10
CA THR A 755 -4.07 -6.21 -11.82
C THR A 755 -5.23 -6.95 -11.15
N ASN A 756 -5.01 -8.22 -10.80
CA ASN A 756 -5.94 -8.99 -9.99
C ASN A 756 -5.77 -8.61 -8.51
N ALA A 757 -6.70 -7.82 -7.96
CA ALA A 757 -6.69 -7.43 -6.56
C ALA A 757 -7.51 -8.37 -5.66
N TRP A 758 -7.77 -9.60 -6.09
CA TRP A 758 -8.34 -10.65 -5.24
C TRP A 758 -7.25 -11.49 -4.55
N ASP A 759 -7.59 -12.13 -3.43
CA ASP A 759 -6.70 -13.12 -2.79
C ASP A 759 -6.86 -14.53 -3.43
N GLY A 760 -7.83 -14.68 -4.33
CA GLY A 760 -7.99 -15.83 -5.22
C GLY A 760 -7.58 -15.52 -6.66
N ALA A 761 -7.31 -16.58 -7.43
CA ALA A 761 -7.07 -16.45 -8.87
C ALA A 761 -8.35 -16.03 -9.62
N ARG A 762 -8.18 -15.31 -10.73
CA ARG A 762 -9.28 -14.79 -11.55
C ARG A 762 -9.00 -14.98 -13.03
N THR A 763 -9.95 -15.58 -13.72
CA THR A 763 -9.99 -15.62 -15.19
C THR A 763 -10.78 -14.43 -15.70
N LEU A 764 -10.16 -13.65 -16.58
CA LEU A 764 -10.71 -12.42 -17.15
C LEU A 764 -10.80 -12.55 -18.66
N ARG A 765 -11.88 -12.02 -19.23
CA ARG A 765 -12.09 -11.92 -20.68
C ARG A 765 -12.35 -10.47 -21.07
N PHE A 766 -11.57 -9.92 -21.99
CA PHE A 766 -11.68 -8.52 -22.41
C PHE A 766 -11.10 -8.26 -23.80
N ASP A 767 -11.46 -7.10 -24.36
CA ASP A 767 -11.06 -6.67 -25.70
C ASP A 767 -9.87 -5.70 -25.64
N LEU A 768 -8.81 -6.03 -26.38
CA LEU A 768 -7.58 -5.23 -26.52
C LEU A 768 -7.62 -4.28 -27.73
N ARG A 769 -8.59 -4.41 -28.65
CA ARG A 769 -8.70 -3.55 -29.84
C ARG A 769 -8.63 -2.05 -29.56
N PRO A 770 -9.21 -1.49 -28.47
CA PRO A 770 -9.11 -0.05 -28.18
C PRO A 770 -7.67 0.45 -28.01
N TYR A 771 -6.74 -0.45 -27.63
CA TYR A 771 -5.35 -0.12 -27.35
C TYR A 771 -4.40 -0.51 -28.49
N ALA A 772 -4.85 -1.38 -29.40
CA ALA A 772 -4.06 -1.89 -30.50
C ALA A 772 -3.64 -0.78 -31.46
N LEU A 773 -2.37 -0.83 -31.88
CA LEU A 773 -1.79 0.03 -32.92
C LEU A 773 -1.41 -0.76 -34.19
N GLY A 774 -1.87 -2.02 -34.29
CA GLY A 774 -1.43 -2.99 -35.29
C GLY A 774 -0.16 -3.75 -34.86
N GLY A 775 0.09 -4.90 -35.50
CA GLY A 775 1.27 -5.71 -35.24
C GLY A 775 1.24 -6.53 -33.95
N GLU A 776 2.41 -6.98 -33.50
CA GLU A 776 2.58 -7.73 -32.25
C GLU A 776 2.64 -6.78 -31.04
N TYR A 777 2.00 -7.17 -29.94
CA TYR A 777 2.14 -6.50 -28.65
C TYR A 777 2.97 -7.36 -27.67
N ALA A 778 3.61 -6.71 -26.70
CA ALA A 778 4.27 -7.40 -25.59
C ALA A 778 3.31 -7.57 -24.41
N VAL A 779 3.43 -8.69 -23.71
CA VAL A 779 2.75 -8.97 -22.45
C VAL A 779 3.80 -9.18 -21.37
N TYR A 780 3.71 -8.40 -20.30
CA TYR A 780 4.51 -8.57 -19.09
C TYR A 780 3.61 -9.08 -17.99
N ARG A 781 3.83 -10.31 -17.52
CA ARG A 781 3.17 -10.87 -16.34
C ARG A 781 4.07 -10.72 -15.14
N VAL A 782 3.57 -10.10 -14.06
CA VAL A 782 4.34 -9.80 -12.86
C VAL A 782 3.60 -10.27 -11.62
N SER A 783 4.28 -11.02 -10.76
CA SER A 783 3.76 -11.55 -9.49
C SER A 783 4.78 -11.37 -8.35
N GLU A 784 4.47 -11.88 -7.16
CA GLU A 784 5.43 -11.92 -6.06
C GLU A 784 6.66 -12.81 -6.31
N THR A 785 6.59 -13.73 -7.29
CA THR A 785 7.63 -14.74 -7.51
C THR A 785 8.41 -14.56 -8.80
N GLY A 786 8.00 -13.67 -9.70
CA GLY A 786 8.76 -13.42 -10.91
C GLY A 786 8.05 -12.57 -11.95
N ILE A 787 8.72 -12.46 -13.09
CA ILE A 787 8.27 -11.78 -14.31
C ILE A 787 8.31 -12.78 -15.46
N GLN A 788 7.31 -12.73 -16.34
CA GLN A 788 7.31 -13.41 -17.64
C GLN A 788 6.98 -12.44 -18.76
N THR A 789 7.50 -12.75 -19.94
CA THR A 789 7.30 -11.98 -21.15
C THR A 789 6.75 -12.87 -22.27
N ALA A 790 5.81 -12.34 -23.03
CA ALA A 790 5.28 -12.98 -24.23
C ALA A 790 4.98 -11.94 -25.30
N ALA A 791 4.94 -12.37 -26.55
CA ALA A 791 4.37 -11.58 -27.63
C ALA A 791 2.96 -12.11 -27.94
N GLY A 792 2.05 -11.22 -28.33
CA GLY A 792 0.68 -11.57 -28.71
C GLY A 792 0.21 -10.82 -29.95
N THR A 793 -0.77 -11.41 -30.63
CA THR A 793 -1.46 -10.82 -31.80
C THR A 793 -2.98 -10.90 -31.68
N ARG A 794 -3.49 -11.72 -30.75
CA ARG A 794 -4.92 -11.91 -30.51
C ARG A 794 -5.47 -10.71 -29.74
N LEU A 795 -6.59 -10.14 -30.19
CA LEU A 795 -7.16 -8.95 -29.55
C LEU A 795 -8.35 -9.26 -28.64
N ASP A 796 -8.89 -10.46 -28.68
CA ASP A 796 -9.83 -11.00 -27.70
C ASP A 796 -9.08 -11.81 -26.64
N GLU A 797 -8.79 -11.18 -25.52
CA GLU A 797 -7.92 -11.76 -24.49
C GLU A 797 -8.72 -12.62 -23.50
N GLU A 798 -8.17 -13.78 -23.16
CA GLU A 798 -8.55 -14.56 -21.98
C GLU A 798 -7.30 -14.83 -21.14
N VAL A 799 -7.26 -14.28 -19.93
CA VAL A 799 -6.09 -14.39 -19.05
C VAL A 799 -6.51 -14.88 -17.67
N ASN A 800 -5.79 -15.87 -17.13
CA ASN A 800 -5.91 -16.31 -15.75
C ASN A 800 -4.79 -15.70 -14.92
N LEU A 801 -5.15 -14.78 -14.02
CA LEU A 801 -4.22 -14.09 -13.13
C LEU A 801 -4.28 -14.71 -11.72
N GLY A 802 -3.12 -15.04 -11.18
CA GLY A 802 -2.96 -15.39 -9.77
C GLY A 802 -3.31 -14.23 -8.84
N PRO A 803 -3.42 -14.47 -7.52
CA PRO A 803 -3.72 -13.43 -6.56
C PRO A 803 -2.61 -12.37 -6.54
N GLY A 804 -2.97 -11.10 -6.74
CA GLY A 804 -2.01 -9.99 -6.82
C GLY A 804 -1.18 -9.93 -8.11
N GLU A 805 -1.40 -10.84 -9.05
CA GLU A 805 -0.69 -10.84 -10.32
C GLU A 805 -1.19 -9.72 -11.25
N THR A 806 -0.27 -9.13 -12.00
CA THR A 806 -0.57 -8.11 -13.01
C THR A 806 -0.14 -8.59 -14.39
N ALA A 807 -1.00 -8.39 -15.40
CA ALA A 807 -0.62 -8.45 -16.81
C ALA A 807 -0.59 -7.03 -17.38
N VAL A 808 0.50 -6.67 -18.07
CA VAL A 808 0.65 -5.41 -18.78
C VAL A 808 0.81 -5.70 -20.27
N TYR A 809 -0.12 -5.19 -21.06
CA TYR A 809 -0.15 -5.26 -22.51
C TYR A 809 0.44 -3.97 -23.06
N VAL A 810 1.50 -4.06 -23.85
CA VAL A 810 2.21 -2.92 -24.43
C VAL A 810 2.14 -3.03 -25.94
N PHE A 811 1.56 -2.02 -26.59
CA PHE A 811 1.36 -1.89 -28.03
C PHE A 811 2.31 -0.81 -28.55
N PRO A 812 3.51 -1.17 -29.03
CA PRO A 812 4.51 -0.20 -29.41
C PRO A 812 4.13 0.52 -30.71
N SER A 813 4.49 1.80 -30.83
CA SER A 813 4.25 2.58 -32.06
C SER A 813 5.05 2.06 -33.27
N THR A 814 6.07 1.23 -33.04
CA THR A 814 6.89 0.59 -34.08
C THR A 814 6.20 -0.60 -34.75
N GLY A 815 5.08 -1.10 -34.21
CA GLY A 815 4.37 -2.29 -34.71
C GLY A 815 5.02 -3.64 -34.36
N THR A 816 6.12 -3.65 -33.61
CA THR A 816 6.77 -4.86 -33.09
C THR A 816 6.81 -4.81 -31.57
N ALA A 817 6.67 -5.96 -30.90
CA ALA A 817 6.58 -6.05 -29.45
C ALA A 817 7.83 -5.52 -28.69
N GLY A 818 8.95 -5.26 -29.38
CA GLY A 818 10.20 -4.82 -28.75
C GLY A 818 10.86 -5.89 -27.88
N LEU A 819 10.46 -7.16 -28.06
CA LEU A 819 11.03 -8.32 -27.37
C LEU A 819 12.07 -9.01 -28.26
N GLU A 820 13.18 -9.42 -27.66
CA GLU A 820 14.20 -10.23 -28.29
C GLU A 820 13.74 -11.70 -28.32
N THR A 821 13.99 -12.38 -29.45
CA THR A 821 13.71 -13.82 -29.56
C THR A 821 15.01 -14.57 -29.33
N VAL A 822 15.06 -15.37 -28.27
CA VAL A 822 16.18 -16.27 -27.98
C VAL A 822 15.75 -17.70 -28.24
N GLU A 823 16.51 -18.40 -29.08
CA GLU A 823 16.29 -19.81 -29.37
C GLU A 823 17.08 -20.67 -28.38
N PHE A 824 16.38 -21.43 -27.54
CA PHE A 824 17.00 -22.43 -26.68
C PHE A 824 16.91 -23.79 -27.35
N ALA A 825 18.06 -24.42 -27.61
CA ALA A 825 18.18 -25.66 -28.35
C ALA A 825 18.85 -26.73 -27.49
N PRO A 826 18.10 -27.68 -26.92
CA PRO A 826 18.72 -28.83 -26.27
C PRO A 826 19.49 -29.68 -27.29
N ALA A 827 20.68 -30.13 -26.93
CA ALA A 827 21.55 -30.96 -27.75
C ALA A 827 21.90 -32.26 -27.02
N GLY A 828 21.82 -33.38 -27.72
CA GLY A 828 22.08 -34.71 -27.14
C GLY A 828 20.88 -35.32 -26.40
N LEU A 829 19.65 -34.88 -26.70
CA LEU A 829 18.45 -35.50 -26.12
C LEU A 829 18.31 -36.95 -26.61
N ALA A 830 18.26 -37.90 -25.68
CA ALA A 830 18.00 -39.30 -26.00
C ALA A 830 16.63 -39.47 -26.71
N SER A 831 16.54 -40.46 -27.60
CA SER A 831 15.31 -40.74 -28.35
C SER A 831 14.11 -40.96 -27.42
N GLY A 832 12.99 -40.29 -27.72
CA GLY A 832 11.76 -40.36 -26.92
C GLY A 832 11.74 -39.50 -25.65
N SER A 833 12.82 -38.78 -25.32
CA SER A 833 12.84 -37.80 -24.23
C SER A 833 12.14 -36.50 -24.62
N LYS A 834 11.63 -35.78 -23.63
CA LYS A 834 11.06 -34.42 -23.76
C LYS A 834 11.84 -33.45 -22.90
N ALA A 835 11.81 -32.17 -23.24
CA ALA A 835 12.47 -31.14 -22.45
C ALA A 835 11.56 -29.93 -22.24
N ALA A 836 11.71 -29.29 -21.08
CA ALA A 836 11.00 -28.06 -20.75
C ALA A 836 11.94 -27.03 -20.16
N LEU A 837 11.83 -25.80 -20.68
CA LEU A 837 12.61 -24.67 -20.24
C LEU A 837 11.77 -23.79 -19.33
N ARG A 838 12.32 -23.43 -18.17
CA ARG A 838 11.85 -22.32 -17.38
C ARG A 838 12.83 -21.18 -17.51
N TYR A 839 12.31 -19.97 -17.53
CA TYR A 839 13.11 -18.77 -17.46
C TYR A 839 12.45 -17.74 -16.55
N GLY A 840 13.25 -16.82 -16.04
CA GLY A 840 12.79 -15.72 -15.21
C GLY A 840 13.81 -14.60 -15.18
N TYR A 841 13.42 -13.48 -14.59
CA TYR A 841 14.23 -12.28 -14.52
C TYR A 841 14.72 -12.02 -13.10
N VAL A 842 15.74 -11.18 -13.00
CA VAL A 842 16.24 -10.55 -11.76
C VAL A 842 16.88 -11.54 -10.79
N TYR A 843 16.18 -12.55 -10.26
CA TYR A 843 16.70 -13.50 -9.26
C TYR A 843 16.63 -14.95 -9.75
N GLY A 844 17.80 -15.58 -9.95
CA GLY A 844 17.89 -16.93 -10.49
C GLY A 844 17.34 -18.04 -9.57
N ASP A 845 17.33 -17.83 -8.26
CA ASP A 845 16.78 -18.78 -7.28
C ASP A 845 15.25 -18.82 -7.20
N HIS A 846 14.57 -17.87 -7.86
CA HIS A 846 13.12 -17.84 -7.99
C HIS A 846 12.60 -18.35 -9.34
N ALA A 847 13.48 -18.70 -10.28
CA ALA A 847 13.07 -19.28 -11.57
C ALA A 847 12.21 -20.56 -11.42
N GLU A 848 12.31 -21.23 -10.26
CA GLU A 848 11.52 -22.42 -9.93
C GLU A 848 10.14 -22.09 -9.30
N LEU A 849 9.87 -20.82 -8.95
CA LEU A 849 8.70 -20.40 -8.18
C LEU A 849 7.59 -19.76 -9.01
N PHE A 850 7.84 -19.43 -10.27
CA PHE A 850 6.86 -18.82 -11.17
C PHE A 850 6.37 -19.84 -12.23
N GLY A 851 5.07 -19.80 -12.54
CA GLY A 851 4.35 -20.91 -13.20
C GLY A 851 4.59 -21.02 -14.70
N GLY A 852 4.54 -22.25 -15.23
CA GLY A 852 4.64 -22.54 -16.67
C GLY A 852 6.06 -22.78 -17.17
N ALA A 853 6.25 -23.84 -17.94
CA ALA A 853 7.47 -24.09 -18.70
C ALA A 853 7.17 -24.07 -20.19
N VAL A 854 8.15 -23.68 -20.99
CA VAL A 854 8.08 -23.74 -22.44
C VAL A 854 8.49 -25.15 -22.87
N ASP A 855 7.71 -25.80 -23.74
CA ASP A 855 8.13 -27.07 -24.34
C ASP A 855 9.33 -26.78 -25.25
N CYS A 856 10.46 -27.39 -24.90
CA CYS A 856 11.73 -27.25 -25.58
C CYS A 856 12.28 -28.60 -25.98
N THR A 857 11.40 -29.59 -26.22
CA THR A 857 11.80 -30.88 -26.80
C THR A 857 12.49 -30.71 -28.16
N LEU A 858 12.05 -29.70 -28.91
CA LEU A 858 12.72 -29.14 -30.07
C LEU A 858 13.23 -27.73 -29.72
N PRO A 859 14.13 -27.14 -30.53
CA PRO A 859 14.53 -25.75 -30.34
C PRO A 859 13.31 -24.84 -30.19
N CYS A 860 13.28 -24.08 -29.08
CA CYS A 860 12.12 -23.31 -28.67
C CYS A 860 12.48 -21.82 -28.61
N PRO A 861 11.70 -20.95 -29.30
CA PRO A 861 11.87 -19.51 -29.18
C PRO A 861 11.22 -18.99 -27.90
N VAL A 862 11.97 -18.21 -27.12
CA VAL A 862 11.47 -17.46 -25.96
C VAL A 862 11.58 -15.97 -26.26
N LYS A 863 10.50 -15.23 -25.96
CA LYS A 863 10.48 -13.77 -26.07
C LYS A 863 10.96 -13.17 -24.76
N ILE A 864 12.05 -12.40 -24.78
CA ILE A 864 12.63 -11.76 -23.60
C ILE A 864 12.80 -10.25 -23.76
N ASP A 865 12.93 -9.56 -22.64
CA ASP A 865 13.27 -8.13 -22.61
C ASP A 865 14.46 -7.88 -21.67
N ARG A 866 15.65 -7.74 -22.26
CA ARG A 866 16.90 -7.54 -21.51
C ARG A 866 16.93 -6.26 -20.68
N ARG A 867 16.03 -5.30 -20.93
CA ARG A 867 15.95 -4.06 -20.13
C ARG A 867 15.50 -4.34 -18.70
N ILE A 868 14.75 -5.43 -18.47
CA ILE A 868 14.28 -5.82 -17.13
C ILE A 868 15.47 -6.16 -16.22
N GLY A 869 16.46 -6.88 -16.74
CA GLY A 869 17.65 -7.30 -16.01
C GLY A 869 18.11 -8.70 -16.42
N ASP A 870 18.91 -9.33 -15.55
CA ASP A 870 19.45 -10.66 -15.76
C ASP A 870 18.35 -11.69 -16.05
N VAL A 871 18.57 -12.50 -17.09
CA VAL A 871 17.69 -13.60 -17.48
C VAL A 871 18.32 -14.91 -17.03
N TYR A 872 17.62 -15.63 -16.16
CA TYR A 872 18.02 -16.96 -15.73
C TYR A 872 17.14 -18.00 -16.38
N TYR A 873 17.72 -19.15 -16.71
CA TYR A 873 16.98 -20.27 -17.28
C TYR A 873 17.41 -21.60 -16.66
N GLN A 874 16.51 -22.57 -16.76
CA GLN A 874 16.74 -23.95 -16.31
C GLN A 874 16.01 -24.92 -17.24
N LEU A 875 16.75 -25.89 -17.76
CA LEU A 875 16.19 -26.98 -18.57
C LEU A 875 15.92 -28.21 -17.70
N THR A 876 14.73 -28.78 -17.84
CA THR A 876 14.37 -30.08 -17.26
C THR A 876 14.13 -31.07 -18.39
N VAL A 877 14.73 -32.25 -18.32
CA VAL A 877 14.56 -33.35 -19.27
C VAL A 877 13.81 -34.49 -18.61
N VAL A 878 12.82 -35.02 -19.33
CA VAL A 878 12.02 -36.17 -18.92
C VAL A 878 12.09 -37.28 -19.96
N ASN A 879 11.90 -38.53 -19.54
CA ASN A 879 11.76 -39.66 -20.47
C ASN A 879 10.33 -39.74 -21.06
N SER A 880 10.07 -40.75 -21.89
CA SER A 880 8.76 -40.97 -22.52
C SER A 880 7.60 -41.18 -21.52
N ALA A 881 7.89 -41.64 -20.30
CA ALA A 881 6.93 -41.79 -19.22
C ALA A 881 6.73 -40.49 -18.41
N GLY A 882 7.43 -39.41 -18.75
CA GLY A 882 7.39 -38.12 -18.03
C GLY A 882 8.21 -38.09 -16.75
N ASN A 883 9.01 -39.12 -16.47
CA ASN A 883 9.91 -39.14 -15.31
C ASN A 883 11.07 -38.19 -15.56
N ILE A 884 11.39 -37.35 -14.57
CA ILE A 884 12.54 -36.45 -14.61
C ILE A 884 13.81 -37.28 -14.56
N ILE A 885 14.57 -37.25 -15.65
CA ILE A 885 15.87 -37.93 -15.78
C ILE A 885 17.03 -36.96 -15.60
N GLN A 886 16.82 -35.67 -15.89
CA GLN A 886 17.83 -34.64 -15.70
C GLN A 886 17.19 -33.30 -15.36
N ARG A 887 17.72 -32.61 -14.35
CA ARG A 887 17.47 -31.19 -14.11
C ARG A 887 18.81 -30.47 -14.16
N LEU A 888 18.99 -29.60 -15.15
CA LEU A 888 20.24 -28.87 -15.29
C LEU A 888 20.34 -27.78 -14.22
N PRO A 889 21.57 -27.39 -13.84
CA PRO A 889 21.78 -26.21 -13.00
C PRO A 889 21.14 -24.98 -13.64
N ARG A 890 20.67 -24.06 -12.78
CA ARG A 890 20.22 -22.74 -13.23
C ARG A 890 21.41 -22.00 -13.85
N ALA A 891 21.19 -21.39 -15.00
CA ALA A 891 22.21 -20.67 -15.73
C ALA A 891 21.77 -19.24 -16.01
N LEU A 892 22.74 -18.31 -15.97
CA LEU A 892 22.56 -16.96 -16.47
C LEU A 892 22.68 -17.00 -18.00
N TRP A 893 21.72 -16.39 -18.69
CA TRP A 893 21.81 -16.21 -20.14
C TRP A 893 22.95 -15.26 -20.49
N ASN A 894 23.77 -15.65 -21.47
CA ASN A 894 25.01 -14.98 -21.84
C ASN A 894 24.86 -13.95 -22.97
N GLY A 895 23.63 -13.61 -23.37
CA GLY A 895 23.37 -12.64 -24.44
C GLY A 895 23.39 -13.22 -25.85
N LEU A 896 23.55 -14.55 -26.02
CA LEU A 896 23.52 -15.17 -27.34
C LEU A 896 22.08 -15.35 -27.87
N PRO A 897 21.83 -15.10 -29.16
CA PRO A 897 20.50 -15.28 -29.77
C PRO A 897 20.10 -16.76 -29.86
N ARG A 898 21.07 -17.67 -29.81
CA ARG A 898 20.87 -19.11 -29.75
C ARG A 898 21.72 -19.72 -28.63
N VAL A 899 21.08 -20.51 -27.78
CA VAL A 899 21.70 -21.18 -26.64
C VAL A 899 21.60 -22.69 -26.84
N THR A 900 22.73 -23.33 -27.14
CA THR A 900 22.81 -24.79 -27.19
C THR A 900 22.99 -25.33 -25.77
N ILE A 901 22.05 -26.16 -25.32
CA ILE A 901 22.07 -26.74 -23.96
C ILE A 901 22.46 -28.21 -24.08
N ALA A 902 23.68 -28.57 -23.70
CA ALA A 902 24.13 -29.95 -23.68
C ALA A 902 23.36 -30.76 -22.62
N THR A 903 22.60 -31.77 -23.05
CA THR A 903 21.98 -32.77 -22.17
C THR A 903 22.90 -33.99 -22.05
N LYS A 904 22.79 -34.70 -20.93
CA LYS A 904 23.62 -35.89 -20.66
C LYS A 904 22.98 -37.16 -21.16
#